data_AF-A0A9P1DYU7-F1
#
_entry.id   AF-A0A9P1DYU7-F1
#
_cell.length_a   1.000
_cell.length_b   1.000
_cell.length_c   1.000
_cell.angle_alpha   90.00
_cell.angle_beta   90.00
_cell.angle_gamma   90.00
#
_symmetry.space_group_name_H-M   'P 1'
#
loop_
_entity.id
_entity.type
_entity.pdbx_description
1 polymer ?
#
loop_
_entity_poly.entity_id
_entity_poly.type
_entity_poly.pdbx_seq_one_letter_code
_entity_poly.pdbx_strand_id
1 'polypeptide(L)'
;MSGSVKSLEPAFQGAGQRVGTEIWRIENFQPVPLPKSDYGKFYSGDSYIVLQTTSGKGVSYLFDIHFWLGKDTSQDEAGTAAIKTIELDTMLGGRAVHHREIQGHESDRFLSYFKPCLIPLEGGVASGFKTLEEGEFETCLYVCKGKRVVRMKQVPFSRSSLNHDDVFILDTKEKIYQFNGANSSIQERAKALEVVQFLKDTHHSGVCMVAIVEDGNQAEPDSGEFWEHFGGFAPICRKVVGEDDIIPEKTPPKLFCIADGQLNPVDGELSKSILESTKCYLLDCGTEIFVWVGRVTQLDERKVATQAAEEFFVSQNRPKSTKFTRLIQGHETHSFKFEFGSWSSESTSAPEEGRGKVAAFLKQQGGGIKASSKSAPAKEEVPPLLDGGGKIEVWCINENGKTPVSKEDVGKFYSGDCYIVLYSYHSHDKKEDYYLCWWIGKDSVEEDQMMAAEVVMKMFKSLKGRPVMGRIFQGKEPPQFVAIFQPMVILKGGLSSGYKNYITDKGLNDETYTAHSVALVRISGTSAHNNKAVEVDAVATSLNSNECFILQSGSMFIWHGIHSTYEQQQLAAKVAEFLKPGVSVKHTKEGAEISAFWSALGDKESYISKKAPAEFMFRDPHMFTHSINRGKFEVSSESWA
;
A
#
# COMPACT_ATOMS: atom_id res chain seq x y z
N MET A 1 11.37 45.45 7.21
CA MET A 1 11.50 45.32 8.67
C MET A 1 11.76 43.85 8.94
N SER A 2 13.02 43.49 9.17
CA SER A 2 13.48 42.13 9.43
C SER A 2 12.98 41.68 10.81
N GLY A 3 11.98 40.81 10.83
CA GLY A 3 11.55 40.14 12.06
C GLY A 3 12.70 39.29 12.60
N SER A 4 13.05 39.54 13.86
CA SER A 4 14.05 38.82 14.63
C SER A 4 13.90 37.30 14.45
N VAL A 5 14.92 36.65 13.88
CA VAL A 5 15.05 35.19 13.93
C VAL A 5 15.25 34.86 15.41
N LYS A 6 14.17 34.46 16.10
CA LYS A 6 14.27 33.80 17.41
C LYS A 6 15.35 32.72 17.27
N SER A 7 16.35 32.77 18.15
CA SER A 7 17.44 31.79 18.24
C SER A 7 16.88 30.38 18.05
N LEU A 8 17.11 29.79 16.87
CA LEU A 8 16.79 28.39 16.62
C LEU A 8 17.63 27.52 17.56
N GLU A 9 17.08 26.39 17.99
CA GLU A 9 17.70 25.50 18.97
C GLU A 9 19.10 25.05 18.51
N PRO A 10 20.19 25.40 19.22
CA PRO A 10 21.56 25.09 18.79
C PRO A 10 21.82 23.59 18.62
N ALA A 11 21.14 22.75 19.41
CA ALA A 11 21.32 21.30 19.37
C ALA A 11 20.92 20.65 18.03
N PHE A 12 20.09 21.33 17.22
CA PHE A 12 19.65 20.84 15.90
C PHE A 12 20.49 21.42 14.76
N GLN A 13 21.53 22.20 15.06
CA GLN A 13 22.39 22.76 14.03
C GLN A 13 23.09 21.65 13.25
N GLY A 14 22.80 21.56 11.94
CA GLY A 14 23.37 20.56 11.06
C GLY A 14 22.56 19.26 10.93
N ALA A 15 21.43 19.15 11.64
CA ALA A 15 20.52 18.01 11.51
C ALA A 15 20.00 17.85 10.07
N GLY A 16 19.84 16.60 9.62
CA GLY A 16 19.25 16.28 8.32
C GLY A 16 20.14 16.59 7.10
N GLN A 17 21.42 16.88 7.30
CA GLN A 17 22.36 17.14 6.20
C GLN A 17 22.88 15.86 5.51
N ARG A 18 22.68 14.69 6.12
CA ARG A 18 23.19 13.40 5.64
C ARG A 18 22.16 12.31 5.87
N VAL A 19 22.15 11.31 4.99
CA VAL A 19 21.32 10.10 5.18
C VAL A 19 21.76 9.37 6.45
N GLY A 20 20.80 9.02 7.29
CA GLY A 20 21.05 8.33 8.55
C GLY A 20 20.04 8.70 9.64
N THR A 21 20.26 8.10 10.81
CA THR A 21 19.50 8.37 12.03
C THR A 21 20.29 9.36 12.90
N GLU A 22 19.60 10.34 13.47
CA GLU A 22 20.13 11.27 14.47
C GLU A 22 19.18 11.26 15.67
N ILE A 23 19.71 11.19 16.89
CA ILE A 23 18.90 11.03 18.11
C ILE A 23 19.29 12.08 19.14
N TRP A 24 18.28 12.71 19.74
CA TRP A 24 18.40 13.62 20.88
C TRP A 24 17.55 13.10 22.04
N ARG A 25 18.08 13.24 23.25
CA ARG A 25 17.32 13.04 24.50
C ARG A 25 16.87 14.40 25.04
N ILE A 26 15.68 14.47 25.61
CA ILE A 26 15.23 15.66 26.32
C ILE A 26 15.82 15.64 27.72
N GLU A 27 16.60 16.65 28.06
CA GLU A 27 17.18 16.85 29.39
C GLU A 27 16.91 18.27 29.84
N ASN A 28 16.27 18.46 31.01
CA ASN A 28 15.94 19.78 31.54
C ASN A 28 15.28 20.70 30.49
N PHE A 29 14.29 20.16 29.78
CA PHE A 29 13.53 20.86 28.73
C PHE A 29 14.33 21.22 27.45
N GLN A 30 15.54 20.68 27.27
CA GLN A 30 16.38 20.93 26.09
C GLN A 30 16.77 19.61 25.38
N PRO A 31 16.83 19.61 24.04
CA PRO A 31 17.32 18.45 23.30
C PRO A 31 18.86 18.36 23.40
N VAL A 32 19.36 17.22 23.83
CA VAL A 32 20.79 16.90 23.95
C VAL A 32 21.13 15.77 22.97
N PRO A 33 22.06 15.95 22.03
CA PRO A 33 22.40 14.93 21.04
C PRO A 33 23.03 13.70 21.71
N LEU A 34 22.56 12.51 21.35
CA LEU A 34 23.14 11.26 21.84
C LEU A 34 24.40 10.86 21.06
N PRO A 35 25.43 10.33 21.73
CA PRO A 35 26.52 9.63 21.08
C PRO A 35 26.01 8.42 20.29
N LYS A 36 26.63 8.13 19.14
CA LYS A 36 26.25 6.97 18.31
C LYS A 36 26.38 5.62 19.02
N SER A 37 27.25 5.52 20.03
CA SER A 37 27.40 4.33 20.88
C SER A 37 26.18 4.05 21.76
N ASP A 38 25.31 5.05 21.95
CA ASP A 38 24.12 4.96 22.79
C ASP A 38 22.82 4.90 21.96
N TYR A 39 22.93 4.80 20.63
CA TYR A 39 21.76 4.62 19.78
C TYR A 39 21.11 3.27 20.09
N GLY A 40 19.80 3.31 20.37
CA GLY A 40 19.04 2.14 20.83
C GLY A 40 18.93 2.03 22.36
N LYS A 41 19.65 2.84 23.15
CA LYS A 41 19.51 2.89 24.61
C LYS A 41 18.50 3.97 25.02
N PHE A 42 17.24 3.59 25.07
CA PHE A 42 16.14 4.46 25.49
C PHE A 42 15.81 4.20 26.95
N TYR A 43 15.66 5.24 27.76
CA TYR A 43 15.29 5.14 29.17
C TYR A 43 13.79 5.37 29.35
N SER A 44 13.14 4.52 30.14
CA SER A 44 11.69 4.52 30.36
C SER A 44 11.18 5.80 31.00
N GLY A 45 12.03 6.51 31.74
CA GLY A 45 11.72 7.81 32.36
C GLY A 45 12.00 9.03 31.47
N ASP A 46 12.54 8.85 30.26
CA ASP A 46 12.98 9.95 29.41
C ASP A 46 12.14 10.07 28.13
N SER A 47 12.21 11.23 27.48
CA SER A 47 11.64 11.49 26.15
C SER A 47 12.75 11.75 25.13
N TYR A 48 12.55 11.31 23.89
CA TYR A 48 13.56 11.36 22.84
C TYR A 48 12.99 11.90 21.53
N ILE A 49 13.86 12.48 20.71
CA ILE A 49 13.59 12.88 19.33
C ILE A 49 14.54 12.09 18.43
N VAL A 50 14.00 11.41 17.44
CA VAL A 50 14.73 10.60 16.46
C VAL A 50 14.41 11.13 15.07
N LEU A 51 15.41 11.70 14.40
CA LEU A 51 15.32 12.10 13.00
C LEU A 51 15.87 10.99 12.13
N GLN A 52 15.05 10.46 11.24
CA GLN A 52 15.48 9.60 10.16
C GLN A 52 15.51 10.41 8.86
N THR A 53 16.72 10.55 8.30
CA THR A 53 16.94 11.17 6.99
C THR A 53 17.14 10.10 5.93
N THR A 54 16.27 10.06 4.93
CA THR A 54 16.39 9.13 3.80
C THR A 54 16.60 9.87 2.47
N SER A 55 17.26 9.23 1.51
CA SER A 55 17.44 9.80 0.18
C SER A 55 16.14 9.68 -0.61
N GLY A 56 15.58 10.81 -1.04
CA GLY A 56 14.50 10.83 -2.03
C GLY A 56 15.00 10.68 -3.46
N LYS A 57 14.11 10.81 -4.45
CA LYS A 57 14.51 10.89 -5.87
C LYS A 57 15.22 12.23 -6.15
N GLY A 58 16.45 12.19 -6.66
CA GLY A 58 17.24 13.38 -6.99
C GLY A 58 18.14 13.84 -5.83
N VAL A 59 18.15 15.14 -5.54
CA VAL A 59 19.00 15.77 -4.49
C VAL A 59 18.20 16.06 -3.20
N SER A 60 16.92 15.69 -3.13
CA SER A 60 16.06 15.99 -1.97
C SER A 60 16.07 14.88 -0.93
N TYR A 61 16.26 15.25 0.34
CA TYR A 61 16.08 14.35 1.48
C TYR A 61 14.61 14.28 1.92
N LEU A 62 14.23 13.14 2.48
CA LEU A 62 12.99 12.93 3.21
C LEU A 62 13.31 12.82 4.69
N PHE A 63 12.41 13.34 5.51
CA PHE A 63 12.59 13.45 6.94
C PHE A 63 11.39 12.82 7.64
N ASP A 64 11.66 11.81 8.46
CA ASP A 64 10.71 11.30 9.45
C ASP A 64 11.25 11.69 10.83
N ILE A 65 10.49 12.46 11.60
CA ILE A 65 10.83 12.78 12.98
C ILE A 65 9.91 11.97 13.88
N HIS A 66 10.50 11.12 14.71
CA HIS A 66 9.80 10.37 15.73
C HIS A 66 10.10 11.01 17.08
N PHE A 67 9.08 11.27 17.89
CA PHE A 67 9.29 11.60 19.29
C PHE A 67 8.81 10.42 20.14
N TRP A 68 9.77 9.77 20.79
CA TRP A 68 9.53 8.58 21.59
C TRP A 68 9.33 8.98 23.05
N LEU A 69 8.27 8.45 23.64
CA LEU A 69 7.84 8.76 25.00
C LEU A 69 7.95 7.50 25.86
N GLY A 70 8.84 7.56 26.85
CA GLY A 70 8.99 6.49 27.84
C GLY A 70 7.73 6.35 28.69
N LYS A 71 7.48 5.12 29.18
CA LYS A 71 6.29 4.81 29.99
C LYS A 71 6.22 5.60 31.30
N ASP A 72 7.38 6.03 31.82
CA ASP A 72 7.55 6.75 33.09
C ASP A 72 7.99 8.21 32.86
N THR A 73 7.99 8.69 31.61
CA THR A 73 8.39 10.06 31.29
C THR A 73 7.41 11.09 31.83
N SER A 74 7.92 12.26 32.24
CA SER A 74 7.07 13.33 32.75
C SER A 74 6.23 13.98 31.64
N GLN A 75 5.03 14.50 31.97
CA GLN A 75 4.20 15.23 30.99
C GLN A 75 4.93 16.43 30.38
N ASP A 76 5.73 17.09 31.21
CA ASP A 76 6.56 18.23 30.85
C ASP A 76 7.65 17.87 29.82
N GLU A 77 8.34 16.75 29.98
CA GLU A 77 9.32 16.26 29.00
C GLU A 77 8.66 15.76 27.72
N ALA A 78 7.53 15.05 27.84
CA ALA A 78 6.76 14.60 26.69
C ALA A 78 6.26 15.78 25.84
N GLY A 79 5.69 16.80 26.49
CA GLY A 79 5.27 18.05 25.84
C GLY A 79 6.45 18.80 25.21
N THR A 80 7.60 18.80 25.88
CA THR A 80 8.82 19.38 25.32
C THR A 80 9.28 18.64 24.07
N ALA A 81 9.30 17.31 24.07
CA ALA A 81 9.68 16.52 22.90
C ALA A 81 8.80 16.83 21.69
N ALA A 82 7.48 16.93 21.90
CA ALA A 82 6.52 17.31 20.87
C ALA A 82 6.79 18.73 20.31
N ILE A 83 7.03 19.71 21.18
CA ILE A 83 7.32 21.10 20.77
C ILE A 83 8.65 21.19 20.03
N LYS A 84 9.71 20.56 20.55
CA LYS A 84 11.05 20.58 19.96
C LYS A 84 11.10 19.89 18.60
N THR A 85 10.26 18.88 18.38
CA THR A 85 10.06 18.26 17.06
C THR A 85 9.55 19.25 16.02
N ILE A 86 8.69 20.22 16.39
CA ILE A 86 8.22 21.29 15.48
C ILE A 86 9.35 22.27 15.15
N GLU A 87 10.19 22.59 16.13
CA GLU A 87 11.36 23.46 15.93
C GLU A 87 12.37 22.81 14.97
N LEU A 88 12.64 21.51 15.15
CA LEU A 88 13.48 20.72 14.25
C LEU A 88 12.93 20.70 12.82
N ASP A 89 11.64 20.39 12.63
CA ASP A 89 11.00 20.40 11.31
C ASP A 89 11.07 21.78 10.64
N THR A 90 10.91 22.86 11.41
CA THR A 90 11.07 24.23 10.91
C THR A 90 12.48 24.47 10.37
N MET A 91 13.52 23.93 11.02
CA MET A 91 14.91 23.99 10.52
C MET A 91 15.14 23.13 9.27
N LEU A 92 14.38 22.04 9.11
CA LEU A 92 14.41 21.17 7.92
C LEU A 92 13.56 21.71 6.74
N GLY A 93 12.92 22.87 6.93
CA GLY A 93 12.13 23.59 5.94
C GLY A 93 10.63 23.26 5.96
N GLY A 94 10.11 22.65 7.03
CA GLY A 94 8.71 22.27 7.17
C GLY A 94 8.33 21.18 6.17
N ARG A 95 9.03 20.04 6.23
CA ARG A 95 8.89 18.95 5.25
C ARG A 95 8.90 17.57 5.90
N ALA A 96 9.06 17.51 7.23
CA ALA A 96 9.12 16.25 7.94
C ALA A 96 7.72 15.70 8.24
N VAL A 97 7.61 14.38 8.21
CA VAL A 97 6.47 13.67 8.80
C VAL A 97 6.80 13.39 10.26
N HIS A 98 5.85 13.69 11.13
CA HIS A 98 6.03 13.55 12.57
C HIS A 98 5.29 12.31 13.05
N HIS A 99 5.96 11.46 13.82
CA HIS A 99 5.39 10.23 14.38
C HIS A 99 5.51 10.27 15.89
N ARG A 100 4.39 10.06 16.59
CA ARG A 100 4.36 9.88 18.03
C ARG A 100 4.59 8.42 18.36
N GLU A 101 5.64 8.11 19.11
CA GLU A 101 6.01 6.75 19.48
C GLU A 101 5.88 6.57 20.99
N ILE A 102 5.07 5.62 21.44
CA ILE A 102 4.94 5.29 22.87
C ILE A 102 5.71 4.00 23.14
N GLN A 103 6.43 3.95 24.25
CA GLN A 103 7.08 2.73 24.71
C GLN A 103 6.13 1.52 24.70
N GLY A 104 6.53 0.47 23.98
CA GLY A 104 5.78 -0.79 23.83
C GLY A 104 4.69 -0.78 22.75
N HIS A 105 4.41 0.37 22.14
CA HIS A 105 3.42 0.56 21.07
C HIS A 105 4.03 1.24 19.84
N GLU A 106 5.35 1.14 19.68
CA GLU A 106 6.06 1.80 18.60
C GLU A 106 5.66 1.27 17.22
N SER A 107 5.72 2.17 16.23
CA SER A 107 5.49 1.85 14.84
C SER A 107 6.56 0.90 14.29
N ASP A 108 6.17 0.03 13.35
CA ASP A 108 7.14 -0.84 12.66
C ASP A 108 8.23 -0.02 11.95
N ARG A 109 7.91 1.20 11.50
CA ARG A 109 8.84 2.16 10.90
C ARG A 109 9.93 2.54 11.90
N PHE A 110 9.56 3.01 13.10
CA PHE A 110 10.51 3.39 14.14
C PHE A 110 11.40 2.23 14.57
N LEU A 111 10.78 1.08 14.89
CA LEU A 111 11.50 -0.10 15.34
C LEU A 111 12.47 -0.64 14.27
N SER A 112 12.19 -0.41 12.97
CA SER A 112 13.08 -0.85 11.89
C SER A 112 14.47 -0.18 11.90
N TYR A 113 14.60 0.95 12.58
CA TYR A 113 15.87 1.67 12.72
C TYR A 113 16.82 0.99 13.71
N PHE A 114 16.27 0.18 14.62
CA PHE A 114 17.01 -0.46 15.71
C PHE A 114 16.99 -1.98 15.53
N LYS A 115 18.08 -2.51 14.96
CA LYS A 115 18.23 -3.95 14.73
C LYS A 115 19.15 -4.58 15.78
N PRO A 116 18.82 -5.77 16.30
CA PRO A 116 17.66 -6.60 15.94
C PRO A 116 16.36 -6.21 16.67
N CYS A 117 16.45 -5.44 17.76
CA CYS A 117 15.31 -4.98 18.54
C CYS A 117 15.64 -3.71 19.32
N LEU A 118 14.61 -3.11 19.93
CA LEU A 118 14.70 -2.03 20.90
C LEU A 118 14.34 -2.58 22.29
N ILE A 119 15.21 -2.42 23.28
CA ILE A 119 14.92 -2.78 24.68
C ILE A 119 15.11 -1.52 25.54
N PRO A 120 14.02 -0.88 25.97
CA PRO A 120 14.10 0.26 26.87
C PRO A 120 14.70 -0.15 28.22
N LEU A 121 15.54 0.71 28.77
CA LEU A 121 16.18 0.61 30.08
C LEU A 121 15.29 1.30 31.14
N GLU A 122 15.42 0.87 32.39
CA GLU A 122 14.74 1.51 33.53
C GLU A 122 15.50 2.77 33.99
N GLY A 123 14.77 3.70 34.60
CA GLY A 123 15.32 4.99 35.06
C GLY A 123 15.24 6.11 34.01
N GLY A 124 16.01 7.18 34.23
CA GLY A 124 16.01 8.38 33.40
C GLY A 124 16.73 9.54 34.09
N VAL A 125 16.87 10.68 33.41
CA VAL A 125 17.63 11.86 33.88
C VAL A 125 17.13 12.35 35.24
N ALA A 126 15.82 12.45 35.42
CA ALA A 126 15.21 12.94 36.66
C ALA A 126 15.37 11.98 37.85
N SER A 127 15.42 10.67 37.60
CA SER A 127 15.62 9.65 38.65
C SER A 127 17.08 9.37 38.97
N GLY A 128 18.01 10.03 38.25
CA GLY A 128 19.40 9.58 38.11
C GLY A 128 19.45 8.31 37.27
N PHE A 129 20.48 8.15 36.44
CA PHE A 129 20.70 6.85 35.80
C PHE A 129 20.80 5.81 36.90
N LYS A 130 19.83 4.91 37.00
CA LYS A 130 20.01 3.64 37.69
C LYS A 130 20.98 2.83 36.84
N THR A 131 22.25 3.21 36.87
CA THR A 131 23.31 2.26 36.58
C THR A 131 23.16 1.23 37.70
N LEU A 132 22.72 0.02 37.35
CA LEU A 132 22.77 -1.11 38.27
C LEU A 132 24.15 -1.05 38.93
N GLU A 133 24.18 -0.99 40.27
CA GLU A 133 25.44 -1.04 41.00
C GLU A 133 26.27 -2.20 40.43
N GLU A 134 27.52 -1.93 40.04
CA GLU A 134 28.40 -2.92 39.43
C GLU A 134 28.53 -4.14 40.37
N GLY A 135 27.73 -5.20 40.14
CA GLY A 135 27.82 -6.40 40.97
C GLY A 135 26.72 -7.45 40.82
N GLU A 136 25.45 -7.09 40.62
CA GLU A 136 24.35 -8.06 40.61
C GLU A 136 23.63 -8.12 39.26
N PHE A 137 23.69 -9.30 38.62
CA PHE A 137 22.94 -9.59 37.39
C PHE A 137 21.46 -9.75 37.74
N GLU A 138 20.60 -8.92 37.16
CA GLU A 138 19.15 -9.02 37.34
C GLU A 138 18.56 -10.01 36.33
N THR A 139 17.85 -11.03 36.83
CA THR A 139 17.14 -11.98 35.97
C THR A 139 15.92 -11.30 35.35
N CYS A 140 15.89 -11.24 34.01
CA CYS A 140 14.84 -10.57 33.26
C CYS A 140 14.02 -11.55 32.41
N LEU A 141 12.70 -11.40 32.42
CA LEU A 141 11.81 -12.12 31.52
C LEU A 141 11.25 -11.14 30.48
N TYR A 142 11.39 -11.48 29.21
CA TYR A 142 10.88 -10.69 28.10
C TYR A 142 9.84 -11.49 27.32
N VAL A 143 8.81 -10.79 26.83
CA VAL A 143 7.95 -11.30 25.75
C VAL A 143 8.43 -10.71 24.43
N CYS A 144 8.61 -11.59 23.44
CA CYS A 144 9.06 -11.28 22.10
C CYS A 144 7.88 -11.45 21.13
N LYS A 145 7.43 -10.34 20.53
CA LYS A 145 6.34 -10.32 19.55
C LYS A 145 6.81 -9.78 18.21
N GLY A 146 6.18 -10.24 17.12
CA GLY A 146 6.40 -9.70 15.78
C GLY A 146 7.16 -10.63 14.84
N LYS A 147 6.69 -10.70 13.59
CA LYS A 147 7.20 -11.64 12.56
C LYS A 147 8.34 -11.08 11.72
N ARG A 148 8.50 -9.75 11.68
CA ARG A 148 9.51 -9.05 10.87
C ARG A 148 10.34 -8.11 11.71
N VAL A 149 9.65 -7.22 12.43
CA VAL A 149 10.25 -6.30 13.39
C VAL A 149 9.91 -6.79 14.78
N VAL A 150 10.93 -6.94 15.63
CA VAL A 150 10.78 -7.53 16.95
C VAL A 150 10.42 -6.46 17.96
N ARG A 151 9.30 -6.67 18.66
CA ARG A 151 8.90 -5.93 19.84
C ARG A 151 9.30 -6.73 21.06
N MET A 152 10.21 -6.17 21.85
CA MET A 152 10.61 -6.71 23.13
C MET A 152 9.92 -5.93 24.25
N LYS A 153 9.30 -6.65 25.18
CA LYS A 153 8.73 -6.05 26.39
C LYS A 153 9.16 -6.87 27.61
N GLN A 154 9.78 -6.22 28.58
CA GLN A 154 10.04 -6.85 29.87
C GLN A 154 8.71 -7.07 30.60
N VAL A 155 8.51 -8.28 31.09
CA VAL A 155 7.33 -8.70 31.86
C VAL A 155 7.78 -9.17 33.24
N PRO A 156 6.89 -9.20 34.24
CA PRO A 156 7.25 -9.72 35.56
C PRO A 156 7.83 -11.12 35.42
N PHE A 157 8.96 -11.38 36.08
CA PHE A 157 9.57 -12.70 36.14
C PHE A 157 8.71 -13.61 37.03
N SER A 158 7.66 -14.15 36.41
CA SER A 158 6.63 -14.97 37.04
C SER A 158 6.06 -15.93 36.02
N ARG A 159 5.69 -17.14 36.47
CA ARG A 159 5.03 -18.15 35.64
C ARG A 159 3.72 -17.63 35.05
N SER A 160 3.02 -16.73 35.75
CA SER A 160 1.77 -16.12 35.30
C SER A 160 1.92 -15.24 34.05
N SER A 161 3.15 -14.83 33.71
CA SER A 161 3.45 -14.04 32.52
C SER A 161 3.54 -14.91 31.26
N LEU A 162 3.85 -16.20 31.40
CA LEU A 162 3.98 -17.14 30.28
C LEU A 162 2.61 -17.52 29.72
N ASN A 163 2.56 -17.75 28.41
CA ASN A 163 1.36 -18.23 27.72
C ASN A 163 1.75 -19.11 26.51
N HIS A 164 0.76 -19.81 25.95
CA HIS A 164 0.94 -20.72 24.81
C HIS A 164 1.08 -20.01 23.45
N ASP A 165 0.83 -18.70 23.36
CA ASP A 165 0.72 -17.98 22.09
C ASP A 165 1.98 -17.21 21.71
N ASP A 166 2.71 -16.69 22.69
CA ASP A 166 3.86 -15.81 22.49
C ASP A 166 5.20 -16.55 22.70
N VAL A 167 6.30 -15.93 22.25
CA VAL A 167 7.67 -16.38 22.55
C VAL A 167 8.23 -15.56 23.70
N PHE A 168 8.90 -16.21 24.65
CA PHE A 168 9.50 -15.56 25.82
C PHE A 168 11.00 -15.78 25.86
N ILE A 169 11.74 -14.79 26.36
CA ILE A 169 13.18 -14.86 26.57
C ILE A 169 13.46 -14.64 28.06
N LEU A 170 13.97 -15.65 28.74
CA LEU A 170 14.43 -15.56 30.12
C LEU A 170 15.95 -15.37 30.11
N ASP A 171 16.39 -14.16 30.46
CA ASP A 171 17.79 -13.78 30.55
C ASP A 171 18.27 -13.98 31.99
N THR A 172 19.11 -14.98 32.21
CA THR A 172 19.73 -15.29 33.52
C THR A 172 21.24 -15.13 33.43
N LYS A 173 21.91 -15.06 34.59
CA LYS A 173 23.36 -14.85 34.68
C LYS A 173 24.19 -15.89 33.90
N GLU A 174 23.73 -17.13 33.83
CA GLU A 174 24.51 -18.26 33.29
C GLU A 174 23.95 -18.80 31.98
N LYS A 175 22.65 -18.59 31.72
CA LYS A 175 21.95 -19.17 30.57
C LYS A 175 20.77 -18.30 30.12
N ILE A 176 20.63 -18.11 28.81
CA ILE A 176 19.48 -17.47 28.19
C ILE A 176 18.55 -18.57 27.66
N TYR A 177 17.28 -18.54 28.07
CA TYR A 177 16.27 -19.49 27.60
C TYR A 177 15.29 -18.80 26.64
N GLN A 178 15.09 -19.40 25.48
CA GLN A 178 13.97 -19.06 24.59
C GLN A 178 12.84 -20.06 24.81
N PHE A 179 11.74 -19.62 25.41
CA PHE A 179 10.53 -20.41 25.55
C PHE A 179 9.58 -20.15 24.38
N ASN A 180 9.31 -21.18 23.59
CA ASN A 180 8.40 -21.13 22.45
C ASN A 180 7.01 -21.64 22.84
N GLY A 181 6.03 -20.73 22.92
CA GLY A 181 4.63 -21.12 23.11
C GLY A 181 4.14 -22.02 21.97
N ALA A 182 3.27 -22.99 22.28
CA ALA A 182 2.80 -23.99 21.31
C ALA A 182 2.16 -23.40 20.04
N ASN A 183 1.50 -22.24 20.15
CA ASN A 183 0.82 -21.53 19.05
C ASN A 183 1.68 -20.43 18.39
N SER A 184 2.92 -20.23 18.85
CA SER A 184 3.83 -19.24 18.24
C SER A 184 4.26 -19.65 16.83
N SER A 185 4.43 -18.68 15.93
CA SER A 185 4.83 -18.96 14.54
C SER A 185 6.33 -19.20 14.37
N ILE A 186 6.72 -19.94 13.33
CA ILE A 186 8.13 -20.22 13.00
C ILE A 186 8.92 -18.91 12.83
N GLN A 187 8.30 -17.89 12.23
CA GLN A 187 8.92 -16.58 12.03
C GLN A 187 9.19 -15.86 13.36
N GLU A 188 8.25 -15.89 14.30
CA GLU A 188 8.43 -15.29 15.64
C GLU A 188 9.56 -16.00 16.41
N ARG A 189 9.61 -17.34 16.36
CA ARG A 189 10.67 -18.14 17.00
C ARG A 189 12.05 -17.83 16.43
N ALA A 190 12.15 -17.70 15.10
CA ALA A 190 13.41 -17.34 14.44
C ALA A 190 13.86 -15.92 14.82
N LYS A 191 12.93 -14.97 14.91
CA LYS A 191 13.21 -13.60 15.32
C LYS A 191 13.60 -13.48 16.79
N ALA A 192 12.97 -14.23 17.69
CA ALA A 192 13.39 -14.32 19.08
C ALA A 192 14.83 -14.81 19.20
N LEU A 193 15.25 -15.77 18.37
CA LEU A 193 16.62 -16.28 18.39
C LEU A 193 17.65 -15.21 17.99
N GLU A 194 17.33 -14.33 17.03
CA GLU A 194 18.18 -13.15 16.71
C GLU A 194 18.35 -12.25 17.94
N VAL A 195 17.29 -12.06 18.73
CA VAL A 195 17.35 -11.27 19.97
C VAL A 195 18.15 -11.98 21.06
N VAL A 196 18.02 -13.29 21.20
CA VAL A 196 18.82 -14.08 22.16
C VAL A 196 20.31 -13.93 21.87
N GLN A 197 20.73 -13.99 20.60
CA GLN A 197 22.14 -13.74 20.24
C GLN A 197 22.57 -12.32 20.59
N PHE A 198 21.72 -11.33 20.34
CA PHE A 198 22.00 -9.95 20.71
C PHE A 198 22.16 -9.75 22.23
N LEU A 199 21.30 -10.36 23.05
CA LEU A 199 21.43 -10.32 24.52
C LEU A 199 22.70 -11.02 24.98
N LYS A 200 23.03 -12.17 24.38
CA LYS A 200 24.28 -12.87 24.66
C LYS A 200 25.50 -11.99 24.39
N ASP A 201 25.53 -11.28 23.26
CA ASP A 201 26.65 -10.41 22.91
C ASP A 201 26.72 -9.15 23.77
N THR A 202 25.57 -8.54 24.09
CA THR A 202 25.50 -7.24 24.78
C THR A 202 25.48 -7.34 26.31
N HIS A 203 24.69 -8.24 26.89
CA HIS A 203 24.58 -8.40 28.34
C HIS A 203 25.65 -9.36 28.89
N HIS A 204 26.08 -10.34 28.09
CA HIS A 204 26.95 -11.44 28.54
C HIS A 204 28.31 -11.51 27.84
N SER A 205 28.68 -10.47 27.07
CA SER A 205 29.95 -10.41 26.35
C SER A 205 30.24 -11.63 25.45
N GLY A 206 29.19 -12.29 24.94
CA GLY A 206 29.28 -13.42 24.02
C GLY A 206 29.47 -14.81 24.66
N VAL A 207 29.54 -14.92 26.00
CA VAL A 207 29.97 -16.17 26.67
C VAL A 207 28.82 -17.00 27.27
N CYS A 208 27.59 -16.45 27.31
CA CYS A 208 26.44 -17.13 27.93
C CYS A 208 25.90 -18.32 27.11
N MET A 209 25.39 -19.34 27.83
CA MET A 209 24.73 -20.50 27.22
C MET A 209 23.34 -20.13 26.71
N VAL A 210 22.86 -20.83 25.68
CA VAL A 210 21.53 -20.61 25.10
C VAL A 210 20.78 -21.94 25.04
N ALA A 211 19.54 -21.94 25.52
CA ALA A 211 18.63 -23.09 25.43
C ALA A 211 17.31 -22.70 24.78
N ILE A 212 16.71 -23.63 24.03
CA ILE A 212 15.39 -23.48 23.43
C ILE A 212 14.47 -24.48 24.13
N VAL A 213 13.38 -23.97 24.70
CA VAL A 213 12.38 -24.73 25.44
C VAL A 213 11.08 -24.67 24.67
N GLU A 214 10.57 -25.83 24.28
CA GLU A 214 9.27 -25.93 23.58
C GLU A 214 8.16 -26.22 24.59
N ASP A 215 7.07 -25.46 24.47
CA ASP A 215 5.87 -25.65 25.26
C ASP A 215 5.27 -27.06 25.06
N GLY A 216 5.10 -27.78 26.16
CA GLY A 216 4.65 -29.18 26.17
C GLY A 216 5.75 -30.24 26.00
N ASN A 217 7.01 -29.85 25.75
CA ASN A 217 8.13 -30.78 25.70
C ASN A 217 9.01 -30.71 26.96
N GLN A 218 8.82 -31.67 27.87
CA GLN A 218 9.56 -31.78 29.13
C GLN A 218 10.70 -32.81 29.09
N ALA A 219 10.93 -33.47 27.95
CA ALA A 219 11.90 -34.55 27.86
C ALA A 219 13.36 -34.05 27.82
N GLU A 220 13.55 -32.78 27.45
CA GLU A 220 14.87 -32.16 27.32
C GLU A 220 15.39 -31.68 28.68
N PRO A 221 16.69 -31.87 29.00
CA PRO A 221 17.30 -31.41 30.25
C PRO A 221 17.12 -29.91 30.49
N ASP A 222 17.26 -29.12 29.42
CA ASP A 222 17.11 -27.66 29.44
C ASP A 222 15.69 -27.21 29.83
N SER A 223 14.67 -28.01 29.52
CA SER A 223 13.29 -27.74 29.94
C SER A 223 13.15 -27.85 31.46
N GLY A 224 13.81 -28.83 32.08
CA GLY A 224 13.81 -29.00 33.53
C GLY A 224 14.40 -27.78 34.24
N GLU A 225 15.61 -27.39 33.84
CA GLU A 225 16.32 -26.21 34.38
C GLU A 225 15.49 -24.92 34.23
N PHE A 226 14.85 -24.74 33.07
CA PHE A 226 13.96 -23.60 32.84
C PHE A 226 12.80 -23.55 33.84
N TRP A 227 12.13 -24.68 34.08
CA TRP A 227 10.99 -24.70 35.01
C TRP A 227 11.41 -24.56 36.48
N GLU A 228 12.62 -24.99 36.85
CA GLU A 228 13.16 -24.77 38.20
C GLU A 228 13.27 -23.29 38.56
N HIS A 229 13.62 -22.42 37.60
CA HIS A 229 13.61 -20.96 37.78
C HIS A 229 12.24 -20.41 38.21
N PHE A 230 11.15 -21.11 37.88
CA PHE A 230 9.79 -20.75 38.29
C PHE A 230 9.26 -21.57 39.47
N GLY A 231 10.10 -22.35 40.16
CA GLY A 231 9.68 -23.24 41.25
C GLY A 231 9.05 -24.57 40.77
N GLY A 232 9.45 -25.06 39.60
CA GLY A 232 9.04 -26.33 39.02
C GLY A 232 7.95 -26.21 37.95
N PHE A 233 7.65 -27.34 37.29
CA PHE A 233 6.62 -27.39 36.25
C PHE A 233 5.22 -27.26 36.84
N ALA A 234 4.42 -26.36 36.26
CA ALA A 234 2.97 -26.34 36.46
C ALA A 234 2.28 -25.76 35.21
N PRO A 235 0.96 -25.97 35.06
CA PRO A 235 0.20 -25.42 33.94
C PRO A 235 0.35 -23.90 33.83
N ILE A 236 0.59 -23.42 32.60
CA ILE A 236 0.59 -21.98 32.29
C ILE A 236 -0.83 -21.50 31.98
N CYS A 237 -1.07 -20.21 32.22
CA CYS A 237 -2.39 -19.62 32.05
C CYS A 237 -2.68 -19.35 30.56
N ARG A 238 -3.97 -19.30 30.21
CA ARG A 238 -4.39 -18.69 28.95
C ARG A 238 -4.03 -17.20 28.97
N LYS A 239 -3.64 -16.67 27.81
CA LYS A 239 -3.34 -15.25 27.64
C LYS A 239 -4.50 -14.39 28.13
N VAL A 240 -4.23 -13.52 29.10
CA VAL A 240 -5.16 -12.48 29.53
C VAL A 240 -4.98 -11.31 28.59
N VAL A 241 -6.05 -10.92 27.88
CA VAL A 241 -6.03 -9.73 27.01
C VAL A 241 -5.91 -8.50 27.89
N GLY A 242 -4.77 -7.81 27.82
CA GLY A 242 -4.54 -6.55 28.54
C GLY A 242 -4.93 -5.33 27.70
N GLU A 243 -4.87 -4.14 28.30
CA GLU A 243 -5.07 -2.87 27.58
C GLU A 243 -4.09 -2.70 26.40
N ASP A 244 -2.87 -3.25 26.53
CA ASP A 244 -1.85 -3.20 25.49
C ASP A 244 -2.15 -4.12 24.28
N ASP A 245 -3.08 -5.07 24.41
CA ASP A 245 -3.49 -5.96 23.32
C ASP A 245 -4.78 -5.45 22.61
N ILE A 246 -5.31 -4.28 23.01
CA ILE A 246 -6.48 -3.68 22.37
C ILE A 246 -6.05 -3.14 21.00
N ILE A 247 -6.58 -3.76 19.94
CA ILE A 247 -6.41 -3.29 18.57
C ILE A 247 -7.45 -2.20 18.32
N PRO A 248 -7.04 -0.99 17.90
CA PRO A 248 -7.98 0.07 17.54
C PRO A 248 -8.89 -0.37 16.39
N GLU A 249 -10.18 -0.08 16.48
CA GLU A 249 -11.12 -0.34 15.38
C GLU A 249 -11.20 0.87 14.44
N LYS A 250 -11.28 0.61 13.12
CA LYS A 250 -11.41 1.67 12.13
C LYS A 250 -12.81 2.28 12.22
N THR A 251 -12.89 3.60 12.33
CA THR A 251 -14.16 4.35 12.32
C THR A 251 -14.25 5.24 11.09
N PRO A 252 -15.47 5.65 10.66
CA PRO A 252 -15.62 6.68 9.64
C PRO A 252 -14.81 7.92 10.01
N PRO A 253 -14.06 8.50 9.06
CA PRO A 253 -13.16 9.60 9.34
C PRO A 253 -13.92 10.86 9.78
N LYS A 254 -13.51 11.47 10.89
CA LYS A 254 -14.08 12.72 11.42
C LYS A 254 -13.03 13.83 11.34
N LEU A 255 -13.37 14.94 10.68
CA LEU A 255 -12.48 16.07 10.51
C LEU A 255 -12.83 17.20 11.49
N PHE A 256 -11.80 17.79 12.08
CA PHE A 256 -11.89 18.96 12.96
C PHE A 256 -10.94 20.04 12.46
N CYS A 257 -11.39 21.29 12.45
CA CYS A 257 -10.54 22.46 12.25
C CYS A 257 -10.02 22.92 13.62
N ILE A 258 -8.70 23.08 13.73
CA ILE A 258 -8.05 23.58 14.95
C ILE A 258 -7.88 25.09 14.82
N ALA A 259 -8.60 25.85 15.65
CA ALA A 259 -8.53 27.31 15.71
C ALA A 259 -8.46 27.75 17.17
N ASP A 260 -7.52 28.64 17.50
CA ASP A 260 -7.31 29.17 18.86
C ASP A 260 -7.18 28.08 19.95
N GLY A 261 -6.57 26.95 19.60
CA GLY A 261 -6.40 25.80 20.51
C GLY A 261 -7.67 24.95 20.72
N GLN A 262 -8.74 25.21 19.97
CA GLN A 262 -9.99 24.45 20.06
C GLN A 262 -10.26 23.64 18.79
N LEU A 263 -10.83 22.44 18.97
CA LEU A 263 -11.23 21.55 17.86
C LEU A 263 -12.70 21.78 17.51
N ASN A 264 -12.93 22.32 16.32
CA ASN A 264 -14.27 22.56 15.79
C ASN A 264 -14.60 21.49 14.73
N PRO A 265 -15.67 20.70 14.87
CA PRO A 265 -16.02 19.69 13.89
C PRO A 265 -16.32 20.32 12.52
N VAL A 266 -15.92 19.64 11.45
CA VAL A 266 -16.17 20.05 10.07
C VAL A 266 -17.10 19.03 9.43
N ASP A 267 -18.32 19.45 9.11
CA ASP A 267 -19.32 18.62 8.44
C ASP A 267 -19.11 18.61 6.92
N GLY A 268 -19.24 17.45 6.28
CA GLY A 268 -19.21 17.32 4.82
C GLY A 268 -18.43 16.09 4.32
N GLU A 269 -18.51 15.86 3.01
CA GLU A 269 -17.72 14.82 2.34
C GLU A 269 -16.24 15.23 2.25
N LEU A 270 -15.33 14.36 2.67
CA LEU A 270 -13.91 14.64 2.70
C LEU A 270 -13.32 14.81 1.30
N SER A 271 -12.93 16.04 0.99
CA SER A 271 -12.24 16.42 -0.23
C SER A 271 -11.02 17.29 0.09
N LYS A 272 -9.99 17.22 -0.76
CA LYS A 272 -8.75 18.00 -0.59
C LYS A 272 -9.02 19.51 -0.44
N SER A 273 -10.06 20.03 -1.08
CA SER A 273 -10.44 21.46 -1.04
C SER A 273 -10.85 21.98 0.34
N ILE A 274 -11.20 21.11 1.28
CA ILE A 274 -11.56 21.51 2.66
C ILE A 274 -10.32 21.95 3.44
N LEU A 275 -9.13 21.48 3.06
CA LEU A 275 -7.88 21.73 3.77
C LEU A 275 -7.27 23.07 3.34
N GLU A 276 -7.51 24.12 4.12
CA GLU A 276 -6.97 25.46 3.86
C GLU A 276 -5.50 25.58 4.28
N SER A 277 -4.68 26.21 3.42
CA SER A 277 -3.23 26.34 3.64
C SER A 277 -2.84 27.21 4.85
N THR A 278 -3.79 27.95 5.41
CA THR A 278 -3.63 28.86 6.55
C THR A 278 -4.13 28.26 7.87
N LYS A 279 -4.65 27.02 7.86
CA LYS A 279 -5.27 26.39 9.04
C LYS A 279 -4.62 25.06 9.38
N CYS A 280 -4.91 24.55 10.58
CA CYS A 280 -4.57 23.21 11.00
C CYS A 280 -5.85 22.39 11.18
N TYR A 281 -5.77 21.08 10.93
CA TYR A 281 -6.90 20.18 11.01
C TYR A 281 -6.49 18.89 11.74
N LEU A 282 -7.44 18.26 12.43
CA LEU A 282 -7.32 16.91 12.99
C LEU A 282 -8.29 15.98 12.26
N LEU A 283 -7.78 14.86 11.75
CA LEU A 283 -8.57 13.80 11.13
C LEU A 283 -8.50 12.55 12.00
N ASP A 284 -9.65 12.12 12.53
CA ASP A 284 -9.78 10.96 13.40
C ASP A 284 -10.41 9.79 12.64
N CYS A 285 -9.62 8.74 12.39
CA CYS A 285 -10.03 7.53 11.68
C CYS A 285 -10.22 6.32 12.62
N GLY A 286 -10.22 6.54 13.94
CA GLY A 286 -10.28 5.49 14.96
C GLY A 286 -8.97 4.75 15.18
N THR A 287 -8.35 4.21 14.12
CA THR A 287 -7.07 3.50 14.17
C THR A 287 -5.84 4.40 14.16
N GLU A 288 -5.98 5.55 13.53
CA GLU A 288 -4.93 6.53 13.34
C GLU A 288 -5.56 7.93 13.38
N ILE A 289 -4.85 8.85 13.99
CA ILE A 289 -5.20 10.26 14.04
C ILE A 289 -4.13 11.05 13.29
N PHE A 290 -4.58 11.91 12.39
CA PHE A 290 -3.70 12.79 11.63
C PHE A 290 -3.89 14.24 12.06
N VAL A 291 -2.78 14.95 12.28
CA VAL A 291 -2.79 16.41 12.40
C VAL A 291 -2.22 16.99 11.12
N TRP A 292 -3.06 17.57 10.29
CA TRP A 292 -2.65 18.23 9.05
C TRP A 292 -2.41 19.71 9.30
N VAL A 293 -1.26 20.23 8.87
CA VAL A 293 -0.82 21.61 9.08
C VAL A 293 -0.67 22.32 7.73
N GLY A 294 -1.42 23.39 7.53
CA GLY A 294 -1.31 24.24 6.35
C GLY A 294 0.06 24.91 6.26
N ARG A 295 0.64 24.99 5.06
CA ARG A 295 2.02 25.47 4.88
C ARG A 295 2.23 26.95 5.26
N VAL A 296 1.17 27.75 5.30
CA VAL A 296 1.19 29.20 5.55
C VAL A 296 1.05 29.53 7.05
N THR A 297 0.71 28.53 7.87
CA THR A 297 0.60 28.67 9.34
C THR A 297 1.92 29.10 9.99
N GLN A 298 1.83 29.91 11.04
CA GLN A 298 3.00 30.40 11.79
C GLN A 298 3.48 29.37 12.83
N LEU A 299 4.74 29.48 13.26
CA LEU A 299 5.33 28.53 14.22
C LEU A 299 4.52 28.42 15.52
N ASP A 300 4.09 29.55 16.08
CA ASP A 300 3.34 29.57 17.34
C ASP A 300 1.94 28.92 17.16
N GLU A 301 1.28 29.12 16.02
CA GLU A 301 0.01 28.45 15.69
C GLU A 301 0.20 26.93 15.56
N ARG A 302 1.29 26.47 14.93
CA ARG A 302 1.62 25.05 14.79
C ARG A 302 1.83 24.38 16.15
N LYS A 303 2.47 25.08 17.09
CA LYS A 303 2.67 24.62 18.47
C LYS A 303 1.34 24.47 19.20
N VAL A 304 0.51 25.52 19.17
CA VAL A 304 -0.83 25.50 19.79
C VAL A 304 -1.70 24.40 19.20
N ALA A 305 -1.70 24.23 17.87
CA ALA A 305 -2.50 23.19 17.22
C ALA A 305 -2.04 21.77 17.58
N THR A 306 -0.73 21.55 17.70
CA THR A 306 -0.17 20.25 18.09
C THR A 306 -0.53 19.93 19.54
N GLN A 307 -0.42 20.91 20.43
CA GLN A 307 -0.83 20.76 21.83
C GLN A 307 -2.33 20.43 21.95
N ALA A 308 -3.20 21.17 21.27
CA ALA A 308 -4.64 20.92 21.27
C ALA A 308 -4.99 19.52 20.76
N ALA A 309 -4.28 19.03 19.74
CA ALA A 309 -4.46 17.68 19.20
C ALA A 309 -4.01 16.59 20.18
N GLU A 310 -2.90 16.77 20.90
CA GLU A 310 -2.43 15.85 21.95
C GLU A 310 -3.40 15.82 23.14
N GLU A 311 -3.86 16.98 23.61
CA GLU A 311 -4.85 17.08 24.69
C GLU A 311 -6.17 16.40 24.30
N PHE A 312 -6.64 16.63 23.07
CA PHE A 312 -7.81 15.94 22.54
C PHE A 312 -7.59 14.43 22.52
N PHE A 313 -6.45 13.95 22.01
CA PHE A 313 -6.14 12.53 21.95
C PHE A 313 -6.19 11.86 23.34
N VAL A 314 -5.57 12.49 24.34
CA VAL A 314 -5.59 12.01 25.74
C VAL A 314 -7.02 12.03 26.31
N SER A 315 -7.80 13.06 26.01
CA SER A 315 -9.19 13.20 26.49
C SER A 315 -10.15 12.10 25.99
N GLN A 316 -9.90 11.57 24.79
CA GLN A 316 -10.76 10.57 24.16
C GLN A 316 -10.55 9.15 24.69
N ASN A 317 -9.60 8.95 25.63
CA ASN A 317 -9.24 7.64 26.20
C ASN A 317 -9.03 6.55 25.12
N ARG A 318 -8.35 6.92 24.03
CA ARG A 318 -8.06 6.02 22.91
C ARG A 318 -7.08 4.92 23.37
N PRO A 319 -7.12 3.72 22.74
CA PRO A 319 -6.09 2.70 23.00
C PRO A 319 -4.68 3.26 22.76
N LYS A 320 -3.71 2.88 23.60
CA LYS A 320 -2.31 3.34 23.49
C LYS A 320 -1.64 2.98 22.15
N SER A 321 -2.15 1.93 21.50
CA SER A 321 -1.75 1.47 20.17
C SER A 321 -2.27 2.34 19.01
N THR A 322 -3.10 3.36 19.29
CA THR A 322 -3.59 4.29 18.28
C THR A 322 -2.45 5.16 17.77
N LYS A 323 -2.25 5.17 16.45
CA LYS A 323 -1.19 5.95 15.82
C LYS A 323 -1.54 7.43 15.78
N PHE A 324 -0.54 8.28 16.01
CA PHE A 324 -0.70 9.72 15.92
C PHE A 324 0.40 10.30 15.03
N THR A 325 -0.03 10.85 13.89
CA THR A 325 0.85 11.28 12.81
C THR A 325 0.58 12.74 12.47
N ARG A 326 1.60 13.61 12.52
CA ARG A 326 1.48 15.00 12.07
C ARG A 326 2.10 15.17 10.68
N LEU A 327 1.38 15.88 9.82
CA LEU A 327 1.67 16.09 8.41
C LEU A 327 1.63 17.57 8.08
N ILE A 328 2.49 17.99 7.17
CA ILE A 328 2.43 19.33 6.58
C ILE A 328 1.94 19.27 5.15
N GLN A 329 1.21 20.30 4.73
CA GLN A 329 0.68 20.43 3.38
C GLN A 329 1.75 20.19 2.31
N GLY A 330 1.44 19.29 1.36
CA GLY A 330 2.35 18.88 0.27
C GLY A 330 3.23 17.68 0.59
N HIS A 331 3.28 17.27 1.86
CA HIS A 331 4.03 16.10 2.35
C HIS A 331 3.10 15.07 3.00
N GLU A 332 1.85 14.98 2.55
CA GLU A 332 0.88 14.05 3.13
C GLU A 332 1.18 12.59 2.77
N THR A 333 1.03 11.70 3.75
CA THR A 333 1.22 10.26 3.59
C THR A 333 0.10 9.63 2.77
N HIS A 334 0.36 8.43 2.22
CA HIS A 334 -0.67 7.68 1.50
C HIS A 334 -1.86 7.32 2.39
N SER A 335 -1.62 6.94 3.65
CA SER A 335 -2.69 6.62 4.62
C SER A 335 -3.63 7.80 4.81
N PHE A 336 -3.11 9.03 4.92
CA PHE A 336 -3.93 10.23 5.02
C PHE A 336 -4.75 10.47 3.75
N LYS A 337 -4.12 10.42 2.57
CA LYS A 337 -4.79 10.68 1.28
C LYS A 337 -5.89 9.67 0.99
N PHE A 338 -5.75 8.43 1.46
CA PHE A 338 -6.72 7.35 1.26
C PHE A 338 -8.07 7.62 1.93
N GLU A 339 -8.11 8.45 2.97
CA GLU A 339 -9.34 8.77 3.69
C GLU A 339 -10.20 9.85 2.97
N PHE A 340 -9.71 10.41 1.86
CA PHE A 340 -10.42 11.40 1.04
C PHE A 340 -10.96 10.75 -0.24
N GLY A 341 -12.23 11.01 -0.57
CA GLY A 341 -12.88 10.44 -1.75
C GLY A 341 -12.29 10.89 -3.09
N SER A 342 -11.67 12.08 -3.09
CA SER A 342 -10.90 12.58 -4.24
C SER A 342 -9.66 13.35 -3.79
N TRP A 343 -8.49 12.91 -4.27
CA TRP A 343 -7.22 13.59 -4.07
C TRP A 343 -6.60 13.91 -5.43
N SER A 344 -6.84 15.11 -5.96
CA SER A 344 -6.21 15.55 -7.21
C SER A 344 -4.72 15.81 -6.97
N SER A 345 -3.88 15.03 -7.65
CA SER A 345 -2.46 15.29 -7.73
C SER A 345 -2.22 16.45 -8.69
N GLU A 346 -2.27 17.68 -8.19
CA GLU A 346 -1.51 18.75 -8.85
C GLU A 346 -0.03 18.34 -8.92
N SER A 347 0.63 18.66 -10.02
CA SER A 347 1.97 18.21 -10.40
C SER A 347 3.07 18.64 -9.41
N THR A 348 3.11 18.01 -8.26
CA THR A 348 4.21 18.00 -7.31
C THR A 348 4.54 16.56 -7.00
N SER A 349 5.75 16.16 -7.38
CA SER A 349 6.32 14.83 -7.15
C SER A 349 6.24 14.46 -5.67
N ALA A 350 5.24 13.68 -5.30
CA ALA A 350 5.21 13.02 -4.00
C ALA A 350 6.35 11.98 -3.94
N PRO A 351 6.99 11.76 -2.78
CA PRO A 351 8.13 10.86 -2.68
C PRO A 351 7.67 9.40 -2.64
N GLU A 352 8.07 8.64 -3.64
CA GLU A 352 7.77 7.21 -3.79
C GLU A 352 8.72 6.35 -2.91
N GLU A 353 8.23 5.88 -1.77
CA GLU A 353 8.98 5.05 -0.82
C GLU A 353 8.97 3.54 -1.20
N GLY A 354 8.07 3.11 -2.09
CA GLY A 354 7.82 1.69 -2.39
C GLY A 354 8.62 1.07 -3.54
N ARG A 355 8.98 1.85 -4.57
CA ARG A 355 9.45 1.28 -5.85
C ARG A 355 10.81 0.60 -5.80
N GLY A 356 11.78 1.20 -5.08
CA GLY A 356 13.14 0.67 -5.03
C GLY A 356 13.25 -0.68 -4.33
N LYS A 357 12.43 -0.89 -3.30
CA LYS A 357 12.49 -2.08 -2.43
C LYS A 357 11.67 -3.25 -3.00
N VAL A 358 10.51 -2.98 -3.61
CA VAL A 358 9.72 -4.00 -4.31
C VAL A 358 10.47 -4.54 -5.54
N ALA A 359 11.14 -3.67 -6.31
CA ALA A 359 11.96 -4.09 -7.44
C ALA A 359 13.20 -4.91 -7.02
N ALA A 360 13.79 -4.61 -5.85
CA ALA A 360 14.89 -5.39 -5.30
C ALA A 360 14.44 -6.79 -4.82
N PHE A 361 13.26 -6.89 -4.22
CA PHE A 361 12.67 -8.17 -3.80
C PHE A 361 12.30 -9.07 -4.99
N LEU A 362 11.70 -8.51 -6.06
CA LEU A 362 11.41 -9.25 -7.30
C LEU A 362 12.69 -9.77 -7.99
N LYS A 363 13.81 -9.03 -7.89
CA LYS A 363 15.13 -9.51 -8.34
C LYS A 363 15.64 -10.68 -7.50
N GLN A 364 15.42 -10.66 -6.19
CA GLN A 364 15.91 -11.69 -5.26
C GLN A 364 15.19 -13.03 -5.42
N GLN A 365 13.97 -13.05 -5.98
CA GLN A 365 13.22 -14.27 -6.32
C GLN A 365 13.52 -14.85 -7.72
N GLY A 366 14.57 -14.39 -8.43
CA GLY A 366 15.11 -15.11 -9.60
C GLY A 366 14.97 -14.44 -10.96
N GLY A 367 14.88 -13.11 -11.04
CA GLY A 367 14.91 -12.36 -12.30
C GLY A 367 16.30 -11.82 -12.66
N GLY A 368 17.14 -12.62 -13.33
CA GLY A 368 18.43 -12.16 -13.84
C GLY A 368 18.27 -11.26 -15.07
N ILE A 369 18.38 -9.94 -14.92
CA ILE A 369 18.49 -9.01 -16.05
C ILE A 369 19.79 -8.22 -15.93
N LYS A 370 20.67 -8.39 -16.93
CA LYS A 370 21.92 -7.63 -17.08
C LYS A 370 21.60 -6.13 -17.22
N ALA A 371 22.27 -5.33 -16.41
CA ALA A 371 22.18 -3.88 -16.44
C ALA A 371 22.60 -3.32 -17.80
N SER A 372 21.69 -2.62 -18.47
CA SER A 372 22.06 -1.62 -19.49
C SER A 372 21.78 -0.24 -18.91
N SER A 373 22.86 0.50 -18.68
CA SER A 373 22.87 1.90 -18.33
C SER A 373 22.38 2.76 -19.50
N LYS A 374 21.26 3.47 -19.32
CA LYS A 374 21.07 4.87 -19.75
C LYS A 374 19.68 5.36 -19.36
N SER A 375 19.66 6.59 -18.85
CA SER A 375 18.50 7.39 -18.49
C SER A 375 17.49 7.54 -19.63
N ALA A 376 16.38 6.81 -19.53
CA ALA A 376 15.13 7.09 -20.24
C ALA A 376 13.97 6.90 -19.24
N PRO A 377 12.85 7.62 -19.37
CA PRO A 377 11.70 7.42 -18.49
C PRO A 377 11.26 5.96 -18.63
N ALA A 378 11.15 5.26 -17.49
CA ALA A 378 10.76 3.86 -17.44
C ALA A 378 9.39 3.69 -18.13
N LYS A 379 9.39 3.10 -19.33
CA LYS A 379 8.19 2.48 -19.89
C LYS A 379 7.73 1.43 -18.87
N GLU A 380 6.42 1.32 -18.65
CA GLU A 380 5.82 0.21 -17.91
C GLU A 380 6.56 -1.09 -18.23
N GLU A 381 7.29 -1.64 -17.25
CA GLU A 381 7.82 -3.00 -17.35
C GLU A 381 6.62 -3.94 -17.22
N VAL A 382 5.88 -4.08 -18.32
CA VAL A 382 4.95 -5.19 -18.50
C VAL A 382 5.82 -6.45 -18.43
N PRO A 383 5.52 -7.41 -17.53
CA PRO A 383 6.24 -8.67 -17.49
C PRO A 383 6.32 -9.25 -18.90
N PRO A 384 7.49 -9.69 -19.38
CA PRO A 384 7.63 -10.31 -20.69
C PRO A 384 6.98 -11.71 -20.66
N LEU A 385 5.65 -11.75 -20.53
CA LEU A 385 4.84 -12.94 -20.77
C LEU A 385 4.66 -13.19 -22.27
N LEU A 386 5.06 -12.20 -23.09
CA LEU A 386 4.66 -12.02 -24.49
C LEU A 386 5.81 -12.25 -25.47
N ASP A 387 6.84 -13.02 -25.09
CA ASP A 387 7.90 -13.44 -26.01
C ASP A 387 7.38 -14.55 -26.96
N GLY A 388 6.33 -14.21 -27.72
CA GLY A 388 6.13 -14.61 -29.11
C GLY A 388 5.74 -16.05 -29.44
N GLY A 389 5.23 -16.86 -28.50
CA GLY A 389 4.93 -18.26 -28.81
C GLY A 389 3.85 -18.96 -27.98
N GLY A 390 3.08 -18.24 -27.16
CA GLY A 390 2.02 -18.84 -26.35
C GLY A 390 0.76 -19.20 -27.14
N LYS A 391 0.06 -20.26 -26.70
CA LYS A 391 -1.22 -20.69 -27.26
C LYS A 391 -2.36 -20.05 -26.47
N ILE A 392 -3.28 -19.38 -27.17
CA ILE A 392 -4.48 -18.80 -26.57
C ILE A 392 -5.72 -19.63 -26.87
N GLU A 393 -6.53 -19.87 -25.84
CA GLU A 393 -7.83 -20.53 -25.94
C GLU A 393 -8.86 -19.67 -25.22
N VAL A 394 -9.95 -19.33 -25.91
CA VAL A 394 -11.00 -18.46 -25.40
C VAL A 394 -12.33 -19.18 -25.47
N TRP A 395 -13.12 -19.08 -24.41
CA TRP A 395 -14.48 -19.58 -24.35
C TRP A 395 -15.43 -18.48 -23.88
N CYS A 396 -16.64 -18.43 -24.44
CA CYS A 396 -17.74 -17.62 -23.93
C CYS A 396 -18.61 -18.49 -23.02
N ILE A 397 -19.08 -17.93 -21.90
CA ILE A 397 -20.05 -18.60 -21.04
C ILE A 397 -21.41 -18.58 -21.69
N ASN A 398 -22.04 -19.74 -21.72
CA ASN A 398 -23.38 -19.89 -22.26
C ASN A 398 -24.10 -21.05 -21.56
N GLU A 399 -25.34 -20.82 -21.15
CA GLU A 399 -26.19 -21.79 -20.44
C GLU A 399 -25.46 -22.44 -19.24
N ASN A 400 -25.17 -23.74 -19.34
CA ASN A 400 -24.60 -24.56 -18.28
C ASN A 400 -23.12 -24.90 -18.54
N GLY A 401 -22.39 -24.08 -19.29
CA GLY A 401 -21.01 -24.39 -19.63
C GLY A 401 -20.21 -23.26 -20.24
N LYS A 402 -19.24 -23.66 -21.08
CA LYS A 402 -18.39 -22.77 -21.84
C LYS A 402 -18.35 -23.23 -23.30
N THR A 403 -18.51 -22.30 -24.23
CA THR A 403 -18.50 -22.56 -25.67
C THR A 403 -17.22 -21.98 -26.26
N PRO A 404 -16.43 -22.73 -27.06
CA PRO A 404 -15.20 -22.20 -27.64
C PRO A 404 -15.52 -21.06 -28.61
N VAL A 405 -14.76 -19.97 -28.50
CA VAL A 405 -14.84 -18.85 -29.44
C VAL A 405 -14.11 -19.22 -30.74
N SER A 406 -14.68 -18.84 -31.88
CA SER A 406 -14.07 -19.06 -33.20
C SER A 406 -12.70 -18.36 -33.28
N LYS A 407 -11.79 -18.87 -34.12
CA LYS A 407 -10.44 -18.27 -34.22
C LYS A 407 -10.49 -16.84 -34.76
N GLU A 408 -11.50 -16.55 -35.57
CA GLU A 408 -11.76 -15.27 -36.22
C GLU A 408 -12.34 -14.23 -35.26
N ASP A 409 -12.92 -14.69 -34.14
CA ASP A 409 -13.51 -13.84 -33.11
C ASP A 409 -12.67 -13.77 -31.82
N VAL A 410 -11.57 -14.52 -31.71
CA VAL A 410 -10.60 -14.37 -30.61
C VAL A 410 -10.07 -12.93 -30.59
N GLY A 411 -10.39 -12.20 -29.52
CA GLY A 411 -10.09 -10.77 -29.37
C GLY A 411 -11.33 -9.87 -29.43
N LYS A 412 -12.50 -10.39 -29.82
CA LYS A 412 -13.80 -9.71 -29.71
C LYS A 412 -14.47 -10.11 -28.39
N PHE A 413 -14.81 -9.10 -27.59
CA PHE A 413 -15.50 -9.27 -26.31
C PHE A 413 -16.79 -8.51 -26.34
N TYR A 414 -17.88 -9.13 -25.91
CA TYR A 414 -19.19 -8.51 -25.85
C TYR A 414 -19.52 -8.11 -24.41
N SER A 415 -20.01 -6.88 -24.23
CA SER A 415 -20.25 -6.28 -22.91
C SER A 415 -21.31 -7.01 -22.07
N GLY A 416 -22.19 -7.76 -22.73
CA GLY A 416 -23.23 -8.60 -22.13
C GLY A 416 -22.80 -10.02 -21.77
N ASP A 417 -21.56 -10.41 -22.08
CA ASP A 417 -21.10 -11.80 -21.91
C ASP A 417 -19.94 -11.92 -20.92
N CYS A 418 -19.70 -13.14 -20.46
CA CYS A 418 -18.51 -13.52 -19.70
C CYS A 418 -17.62 -14.44 -20.53
N TYR A 419 -16.30 -14.24 -20.47
CA TYR A 419 -15.32 -15.01 -21.23
C TYR A 419 -14.30 -15.66 -20.31
N ILE A 420 -13.86 -16.86 -20.65
CA ILE A 420 -12.71 -17.53 -20.03
C ILE A 420 -11.56 -17.53 -21.04
N VAL A 421 -10.39 -17.11 -20.59
CA VAL A 421 -9.17 -17.04 -21.40
C VAL A 421 -8.10 -17.89 -20.72
N LEU A 422 -7.58 -18.87 -21.45
CA LEU A 422 -6.41 -19.64 -21.06
C LEU A 422 -5.27 -19.33 -22.04
N TYR A 423 -4.19 -18.78 -21.53
CA TYR A 423 -2.96 -18.54 -22.28
C TYR A 423 -1.86 -19.46 -21.75
N SER A 424 -1.44 -20.41 -22.57
CA SER A 424 -0.30 -21.30 -22.29
C SER A 424 0.97 -20.71 -22.85
N TYR A 425 2.01 -20.57 -22.04
CA TYR A 425 3.31 -20.05 -22.45
C TYR A 425 4.45 -20.87 -21.86
N HIS A 426 5.63 -20.79 -22.47
CA HIS A 426 6.81 -21.45 -21.95
C HIS A 426 7.63 -20.44 -21.17
N SER A 427 7.80 -20.66 -19.87
CA SER A 427 8.77 -19.88 -19.09
C SER A 427 10.19 -20.30 -19.45
N HIS A 428 11.19 -19.49 -19.07
CA HIS A 428 12.60 -19.70 -19.38
C HIS A 428 13.12 -21.11 -19.01
N ASP A 429 12.47 -21.81 -18.08
CA ASP A 429 12.81 -23.16 -17.61
C ASP A 429 12.19 -24.31 -18.45
N LYS A 430 11.67 -24.04 -19.66
CA LYS A 430 11.01 -25.00 -20.57
C LYS A 430 9.77 -25.70 -19.97
N LYS A 431 9.23 -25.21 -18.86
CA LYS A 431 7.95 -25.67 -18.32
C LYS A 431 6.82 -24.87 -18.95
N GLU A 432 5.75 -25.56 -19.32
CA GLU A 432 4.50 -24.92 -19.72
C GLU A 432 3.84 -24.33 -18.48
N ASP A 433 3.71 -23.00 -18.47
CA ASP A 433 2.99 -22.23 -17.49
C ASP A 433 1.70 -21.66 -18.11
N TYR A 434 0.75 -21.29 -17.25
CA TYR A 434 -0.60 -20.93 -17.67
C TYR A 434 -1.03 -19.60 -17.05
N TYR A 435 -1.69 -18.77 -17.85
CA TYR A 435 -2.41 -17.59 -17.39
C TYR A 435 -3.89 -17.80 -17.67
N LEU A 436 -4.69 -17.93 -16.61
CA LEU A 436 -6.10 -18.29 -16.65
C LEU A 436 -6.94 -17.13 -16.13
N CYS A 437 -7.69 -16.48 -17.00
CA CYS A 437 -8.53 -15.34 -16.64
C CYS A 437 -9.99 -15.61 -16.96
N TRP A 438 -10.88 -14.91 -16.25
CA TRP A 438 -12.24 -14.66 -16.72
C TRP A 438 -12.50 -13.17 -16.79
N TRP A 439 -12.98 -12.76 -17.95
CA TRP A 439 -13.38 -11.39 -18.24
C TRP A 439 -14.89 -11.28 -18.10
N ILE A 440 -15.33 -10.27 -17.37
CA ILE A 440 -16.73 -10.01 -17.02
C ILE A 440 -17.18 -8.74 -17.74
N GLY A 441 -18.13 -8.90 -18.65
CA GLY A 441 -18.78 -7.79 -19.33
C GLY A 441 -19.59 -6.93 -18.36
N LYS A 442 -19.58 -5.61 -18.60
CA LYS A 442 -20.31 -4.61 -17.79
C LYS A 442 -21.81 -4.91 -17.69
N ASP A 443 -22.38 -5.42 -18.78
CA ASP A 443 -23.81 -5.66 -18.95
C ASP A 443 -24.14 -7.16 -18.84
N SER A 444 -23.18 -7.98 -18.37
CA SER A 444 -23.36 -9.43 -18.22
C SER A 444 -24.23 -9.80 -17.03
N VAL A 445 -25.02 -10.87 -17.18
CA VAL A 445 -25.96 -11.34 -16.16
C VAL A 445 -25.25 -12.07 -15.02
N GLU A 446 -25.84 -12.02 -13.82
CA GLU A 446 -25.21 -12.57 -12.61
C GLU A 446 -24.98 -14.09 -12.70
N GLU A 447 -25.89 -14.81 -13.33
CA GLU A 447 -25.82 -16.25 -13.57
C GLU A 447 -24.57 -16.62 -14.38
N ASP A 448 -24.31 -15.89 -15.48
CA ASP A 448 -23.12 -16.09 -16.32
C ASP A 448 -21.83 -15.74 -15.57
N GLN A 449 -21.86 -14.71 -14.71
CA GLN A 449 -20.72 -14.33 -13.88
C GLN A 449 -20.37 -15.40 -12.84
N MET A 450 -21.38 -15.96 -12.17
CA MET A 450 -21.20 -17.06 -11.22
C MET A 450 -20.69 -18.31 -11.94
N MET A 451 -21.26 -18.62 -13.10
CA MET A 451 -20.86 -19.78 -13.89
C MET A 451 -19.42 -19.66 -14.41
N ALA A 452 -19.00 -18.47 -14.85
CA ALA A 452 -17.62 -18.18 -15.22
C ALA A 452 -16.64 -18.52 -14.08
N ALA A 453 -16.96 -18.07 -12.86
CA ALA A 453 -16.14 -18.33 -11.68
C ALA A 453 -16.06 -19.83 -11.36
N GLU A 454 -17.18 -20.55 -11.40
CA GLU A 454 -17.20 -22.00 -11.17
C GLU A 454 -16.34 -22.76 -12.18
N VAL A 455 -16.48 -22.43 -13.46
CA VAL A 455 -15.76 -23.11 -14.55
C VAL A 455 -14.26 -22.83 -14.46
N VAL A 456 -13.85 -21.58 -14.18
CA VAL A 456 -12.44 -21.25 -13.94
C VAL A 456 -11.88 -22.02 -12.75
N MET A 457 -12.61 -22.12 -11.63
CA MET A 457 -12.14 -22.88 -10.47
C MET A 457 -12.00 -24.37 -10.77
N LYS A 458 -12.89 -24.95 -11.59
CA LYS A 458 -12.76 -26.34 -12.08
C LYS A 458 -11.50 -26.50 -12.95
N MET A 459 -11.23 -25.56 -13.86
CA MET A 459 -10.01 -25.56 -14.69
C MET A 459 -8.73 -25.36 -13.87
N PHE A 460 -8.73 -24.46 -12.89
CA PHE A 460 -7.60 -24.24 -12.00
C PHE A 460 -7.23 -25.50 -11.22
N LYS A 461 -8.24 -26.22 -10.70
CA LYS A 461 -8.06 -27.51 -10.04
C LYS A 461 -7.49 -28.58 -11.00
N SER A 462 -8.01 -28.67 -12.23
CA SER A 462 -7.51 -29.65 -13.22
C SER A 462 -6.06 -29.37 -13.64
N LEU A 463 -5.66 -28.10 -13.65
CA LEU A 463 -4.29 -27.66 -13.91
C LEU A 463 -3.37 -27.72 -12.66
N LYS A 464 -3.83 -28.37 -11.58
CA LYS A 464 -3.11 -28.59 -10.31
C LYS A 464 -2.72 -27.30 -9.58
N GLY A 465 -3.53 -26.25 -9.72
CA GLY A 465 -3.31 -24.97 -9.05
C GLY A 465 -2.08 -24.19 -9.54
N ARG A 466 -1.51 -24.57 -10.68
CA ARG A 466 -0.37 -23.90 -11.31
C ARG A 466 -0.68 -22.57 -12.00
N PRO A 467 -1.86 -22.36 -12.64
CA PRO A 467 -2.10 -21.14 -13.41
C PRO A 467 -2.08 -19.87 -12.55
N VAL A 468 -1.54 -18.79 -13.08
CA VAL A 468 -1.81 -17.45 -12.56
C VAL A 468 -3.26 -17.10 -12.89
N MET A 469 -4.07 -16.77 -11.89
CA MET A 469 -5.50 -16.46 -12.08
C MET A 469 -5.77 -14.96 -12.10
N GLY A 470 -6.65 -14.52 -13.00
CA GLY A 470 -7.12 -13.13 -13.08
C GLY A 470 -8.64 -13.01 -13.21
N ARG A 471 -9.27 -12.27 -12.29
CA ARG A 471 -10.65 -11.79 -12.45
C ARG A 471 -10.59 -10.40 -13.06
N ILE A 472 -11.18 -10.22 -14.25
CA ILE A 472 -11.06 -8.99 -15.01
C ILE A 472 -12.45 -8.45 -15.30
N PHE A 473 -12.67 -7.17 -15.02
CA PHE A 473 -13.92 -6.48 -15.36
C PHE A 473 -13.69 -5.58 -16.56
N GLN A 474 -14.73 -5.44 -17.40
CA GLN A 474 -14.73 -4.51 -18.53
C GLN A 474 -14.29 -3.10 -18.10
N GLY A 475 -13.34 -2.54 -18.84
CA GLY A 475 -12.75 -1.23 -18.58
C GLY A 475 -11.63 -1.21 -17.53
N LYS A 476 -11.38 -2.34 -16.86
CA LYS A 476 -10.30 -2.54 -15.87
C LYS A 476 -9.33 -3.65 -16.31
N GLU A 477 -9.14 -3.81 -17.61
CA GLU A 477 -8.22 -4.80 -18.17
C GLU A 477 -6.77 -4.48 -17.78
N PRO A 478 -6.03 -5.43 -17.18
CA PRO A 478 -4.62 -5.22 -16.88
C PRO A 478 -3.79 -5.26 -18.17
N PRO A 479 -2.64 -4.54 -18.23
CA PRO A 479 -1.81 -4.44 -19.44
C PRO A 479 -1.39 -5.79 -20.03
N GLN A 480 -1.15 -6.81 -19.19
CA GLN A 480 -0.80 -8.17 -19.60
C GLN A 480 -1.94 -8.86 -20.34
N PHE A 481 -3.19 -8.62 -19.94
CA PHE A 481 -4.36 -9.20 -20.58
C PHE A 481 -4.65 -8.53 -21.92
N VAL A 482 -4.49 -7.21 -22.01
CA VAL A 482 -4.64 -6.50 -23.30
C VAL A 482 -3.62 -7.03 -24.31
N ALA A 483 -2.38 -7.25 -23.86
CA ALA A 483 -1.29 -7.59 -24.77
C ALA A 483 -1.35 -8.98 -25.40
N ILE A 484 -2.06 -9.94 -24.78
CA ILE A 484 -2.28 -11.27 -25.39
C ILE A 484 -3.27 -11.24 -26.57
N PHE A 485 -3.99 -10.12 -26.77
CA PHE A 485 -4.91 -9.90 -27.87
C PHE A 485 -4.40 -8.77 -28.78
N GLN A 486 -4.15 -9.06 -30.05
CA GLN A 486 -3.65 -8.07 -31.02
C GLN A 486 -4.47 -8.15 -32.32
N PRO A 487 -5.66 -7.52 -32.41
CA PRO A 487 -6.21 -6.51 -31.48
C PRO A 487 -7.21 -7.06 -30.43
N MET A 488 -7.43 -6.29 -29.35
CA MET A 488 -8.56 -6.44 -28.43
C MET A 488 -9.67 -5.44 -28.76
N VAL A 489 -10.90 -5.91 -28.94
CA VAL A 489 -12.08 -5.11 -29.25
C VAL A 489 -13.21 -5.45 -28.29
N ILE A 490 -13.79 -4.44 -27.65
CA ILE A 490 -14.96 -4.56 -26.78
C ILE A 490 -16.17 -3.99 -27.52
N LEU A 491 -17.21 -4.79 -27.66
CA LEU A 491 -18.44 -4.54 -28.41
C LEU A 491 -19.65 -4.49 -27.47
N LYS A 492 -20.72 -3.84 -27.91
CA LYS A 492 -21.99 -3.74 -27.19
C LYS A 492 -22.83 -5.01 -27.30
N GLY A 493 -23.72 -5.18 -26.32
CA GLY A 493 -24.61 -6.32 -26.15
C GLY A 493 -23.88 -7.64 -25.91
N GLY A 494 -24.51 -8.76 -26.23
CA GLY A 494 -24.07 -10.09 -25.83
C GLY A 494 -24.66 -11.21 -26.71
N LEU A 495 -23.94 -12.32 -26.78
CA LEU A 495 -24.33 -13.52 -27.52
C LEU A 495 -24.81 -14.65 -26.61
N SER A 496 -24.58 -14.56 -25.30
CA SER A 496 -25.02 -15.59 -24.35
C SER A 496 -26.55 -15.66 -24.30
N SER A 497 -27.09 -16.87 -24.15
CA SER A 497 -28.52 -17.09 -23.96
C SER A 497 -29.02 -16.41 -22.68
N GLY A 498 -28.19 -16.36 -21.64
CA GLY A 498 -28.45 -15.63 -20.40
C GLY A 498 -28.73 -14.15 -20.66
N TYR A 499 -27.83 -13.49 -21.40
CA TYR A 499 -28.01 -12.10 -21.82
C TYR A 499 -29.24 -11.92 -22.72
N LYS A 500 -29.43 -12.78 -23.73
CA LYS A 500 -30.57 -12.69 -24.66
C LYS A 500 -31.92 -12.87 -23.97
N ASN A 501 -32.01 -13.78 -23.00
CA ASN A 501 -33.22 -13.98 -22.20
C ASN A 501 -33.44 -12.77 -21.29
N TYR A 502 -32.40 -12.26 -20.63
CA TYR A 502 -32.50 -11.09 -19.78
C TYR A 502 -33.05 -9.85 -20.51
N ILE A 503 -32.53 -9.53 -21.70
CA ILE A 503 -33.03 -8.38 -22.47
C ILE A 503 -34.48 -8.59 -22.91
N THR A 504 -34.85 -9.82 -23.28
CA THR A 504 -36.21 -10.17 -23.71
C THR A 504 -37.18 -10.04 -22.54
N ASP A 505 -36.84 -10.58 -21.36
CA ASP A 505 -37.65 -10.55 -20.15
C ASP A 505 -37.83 -9.13 -19.61
N LYS A 506 -36.84 -8.26 -19.81
CA LYS A 506 -36.90 -6.83 -19.42
C LYS A 506 -37.49 -5.92 -20.49
N GLY A 507 -37.79 -6.43 -21.69
CA GLY A 507 -38.28 -5.64 -22.81
C GLY A 507 -37.28 -4.59 -23.29
N LEU A 508 -35.97 -4.86 -23.17
CA LEU A 508 -34.89 -3.97 -23.61
C LEU A 508 -34.58 -4.19 -25.10
N ASN A 509 -34.09 -3.14 -25.75
CA ASN A 509 -33.61 -3.25 -27.13
C ASN A 509 -32.31 -4.05 -27.18
N ASP A 510 -32.20 -4.91 -28.18
CA ASP A 510 -30.96 -5.66 -28.43
C ASP A 510 -29.93 -4.76 -29.13
N GLU A 511 -29.01 -4.20 -28.34
CA GLU A 511 -27.87 -3.41 -28.83
C GLU A 511 -26.66 -4.28 -29.22
N THR A 512 -26.84 -5.60 -29.38
CA THR A 512 -25.72 -6.48 -29.73
C THR A 512 -25.14 -6.11 -31.08
N TYR A 513 -23.82 -5.88 -31.09
CA TYR A 513 -23.09 -5.59 -32.30
C TYR A 513 -23.29 -6.68 -33.36
N THR A 514 -23.57 -6.25 -34.60
CA THR A 514 -23.57 -7.11 -35.78
C THR A 514 -22.76 -6.47 -36.90
N ALA A 515 -22.30 -7.26 -37.88
CA ALA A 515 -21.57 -6.73 -39.05
C ALA A 515 -22.40 -5.78 -39.95
N HIS A 516 -23.70 -5.64 -39.65
CA HIS A 516 -24.66 -4.81 -40.35
C HIS A 516 -25.22 -3.66 -39.50
N SER A 517 -24.97 -3.65 -38.18
CA SER A 517 -25.41 -2.56 -37.31
C SER A 517 -24.56 -1.31 -37.54
N VAL A 518 -25.16 -0.15 -37.23
CA VAL A 518 -24.42 1.09 -37.12
C VAL A 518 -23.62 1.04 -35.82
N ALA A 519 -22.31 1.14 -35.90
CA ALA A 519 -21.42 1.03 -34.74
C ALA A 519 -20.28 2.05 -34.84
N LEU A 520 -19.96 2.70 -33.72
CA LEU A 520 -18.84 3.61 -33.60
C LEU A 520 -17.83 3.01 -32.62
N VAL A 521 -16.63 2.68 -33.09
CA VAL A 521 -15.57 2.06 -32.29
C VAL A 521 -14.45 3.07 -32.08
N ARG A 522 -14.20 3.41 -30.81
CA ARG A 522 -13.12 4.31 -30.40
C ARG A 522 -11.82 3.53 -30.24
N ILE A 523 -10.74 4.08 -30.78
CA ILE A 523 -9.38 3.54 -30.65
C ILE A 523 -8.60 4.36 -29.63
N SER A 524 -8.36 3.76 -28.46
CA SER A 524 -7.62 4.36 -27.36
C SER A 524 -6.28 3.67 -27.13
N GLY A 525 -5.27 4.45 -26.73
CA GLY A 525 -3.92 3.97 -26.44
C GLY A 525 -3.07 3.65 -27.68
N THR A 526 -1.75 3.56 -27.47
CA THR A 526 -0.76 3.42 -28.56
C THR A 526 0.22 2.26 -28.36
N SER A 527 0.38 1.76 -27.13
CA SER A 527 1.28 0.65 -26.82
C SER A 527 0.56 -0.69 -26.91
N ALA A 528 1.30 -1.77 -27.22
CA ALA A 528 0.74 -3.12 -27.33
C ALA A 528 0.06 -3.64 -26.05
N HIS A 529 0.26 -2.98 -24.91
CA HIS A 529 -0.32 -3.33 -23.61
C HIS A 529 -1.42 -2.35 -23.16
N ASN A 530 -1.80 -1.41 -24.04
CA ASN A 530 -2.85 -0.43 -23.78
C ASN A 530 -3.68 -0.13 -25.05
N ASN A 531 -3.53 -0.94 -26.10
CA ASN A 531 -4.19 -0.73 -27.38
C ASN A 531 -5.55 -1.44 -27.42
N LYS A 532 -6.56 -0.80 -26.81
CA LYS A 532 -7.93 -1.33 -26.80
C LYS A 532 -8.87 -0.51 -27.68
N ALA A 533 -9.70 -1.22 -28.44
CA ALA A 533 -10.81 -0.66 -29.18
C ALA A 533 -12.11 -0.89 -28.41
N VAL A 534 -12.95 0.13 -28.27
CA VAL A 534 -14.20 0.04 -27.51
C VAL A 534 -15.33 0.67 -28.32
N GLU A 535 -16.40 -0.09 -28.53
CA GLU A 535 -17.64 0.43 -29.09
C GLU A 535 -18.28 1.44 -28.13
N VAL A 536 -18.60 2.61 -28.67
CA VAL A 536 -19.24 3.73 -27.99
C VAL A 536 -20.57 4.04 -28.69
N ASP A 537 -21.36 4.93 -28.11
CA ASP A 537 -22.61 5.37 -28.73
C ASP A 537 -22.32 6.00 -30.11
N ALA A 538 -23.07 5.58 -31.13
CA ALA A 538 -22.91 6.03 -32.51
C ALA A 538 -23.53 7.43 -32.71
N VAL A 539 -23.02 8.41 -31.96
CA VAL A 539 -23.46 9.81 -31.96
C VAL A 539 -22.26 10.75 -32.10
N ALA A 540 -22.46 11.92 -32.69
CA ALA A 540 -21.38 12.89 -32.94
C ALA A 540 -20.64 13.32 -31.66
N THR A 541 -21.33 13.41 -30.52
CA THR A 541 -20.76 13.82 -29.22
C THR A 541 -19.77 12.83 -28.64
N SER A 542 -19.73 11.59 -29.15
CA SER A 542 -18.76 10.56 -28.72
C SER A 542 -17.38 10.70 -29.38
N LEU A 543 -17.25 11.54 -30.41
CA LEU A 543 -15.96 11.80 -31.06
C LEU A 543 -15.00 12.57 -30.14
N ASN A 544 -13.71 12.42 -30.40
CA ASN A 544 -12.65 13.10 -29.66
C ASN A 544 -11.47 13.39 -30.59
N SER A 545 -11.07 14.64 -30.70
CA SER A 545 -9.98 15.08 -31.59
C SER A 545 -8.62 14.46 -31.27
N ASN A 546 -8.43 13.87 -30.08
CA ASN A 546 -7.20 13.19 -29.66
C ASN A 546 -7.12 11.71 -30.07
N GLU A 547 -8.16 11.14 -30.67
CA GLU A 547 -8.30 9.70 -30.91
C GLU A 547 -8.69 9.37 -32.35
N CYS A 548 -8.61 8.10 -32.72
CA CYS A 548 -9.14 7.57 -33.98
C CYS A 548 -10.45 6.83 -33.71
N PHE A 549 -11.38 6.90 -34.67
CA PHE A 549 -12.67 6.22 -34.59
C PHE A 549 -12.95 5.43 -35.86
N ILE A 550 -13.62 4.30 -35.72
CA ILE A 550 -14.11 3.49 -36.82
C ILE A 550 -15.63 3.59 -36.80
N LEU A 551 -16.23 4.06 -37.89
CA LEU A 551 -17.68 4.10 -38.04
C LEU A 551 -18.11 3.07 -39.08
N GLN A 552 -18.89 2.10 -38.64
CA GLN A 552 -19.59 1.16 -39.50
C GLN A 552 -21.00 1.68 -39.74
N SER A 553 -21.37 1.95 -40.99
CA SER A 553 -22.74 2.31 -41.39
C SER A 553 -22.94 2.04 -42.88
N GLY A 554 -23.29 0.79 -43.23
CA GLY A 554 -23.34 0.29 -44.62
C GLY A 554 -21.97 0.23 -45.32
N SER A 555 -21.16 1.28 -45.23
CA SER A 555 -19.73 1.40 -45.52
C SER A 555 -18.90 1.41 -44.23
N MET A 556 -17.59 1.17 -44.35
CA MET A 556 -16.63 1.31 -43.24
C MET A 556 -15.87 2.62 -43.37
N PHE A 557 -15.84 3.44 -42.32
CA PHE A 557 -15.10 4.69 -42.26
C PHE A 557 -14.06 4.65 -41.14
N ILE A 558 -12.88 5.22 -41.38
CA ILE A 558 -11.92 5.55 -40.32
C ILE A 558 -11.83 7.06 -40.23
N TRP A 559 -12.22 7.61 -39.09
CA TRP A 559 -12.10 9.02 -38.77
C TRP A 559 -10.84 9.26 -37.93
N HIS A 560 -10.01 10.19 -38.38
CA HIS A 560 -8.75 10.57 -37.74
C HIS A 560 -8.89 11.93 -37.07
N GLY A 561 -8.87 11.95 -35.74
CA GLY A 561 -8.79 13.18 -34.97
C GLY A 561 -7.51 13.96 -35.29
N ILE A 562 -7.57 15.29 -35.25
CA ILE A 562 -6.45 16.17 -35.61
C ILE A 562 -5.23 16.01 -34.70
N HIS A 563 -5.42 15.47 -33.49
CA HIS A 563 -4.38 15.17 -32.51
C HIS A 563 -4.11 13.66 -32.36
N SER A 564 -4.72 12.82 -33.20
CA SER A 564 -4.46 11.38 -33.20
C SER A 564 -3.02 11.05 -33.60
N THR A 565 -2.46 10.01 -32.98
CA THR A 565 -1.10 9.54 -33.24
C THR A 565 -1.05 8.58 -34.44
N TYR A 566 0.11 8.45 -35.08
CA TYR A 566 0.29 7.52 -36.21
C TYR A 566 0.03 6.06 -35.81
N GLU A 567 0.40 5.68 -34.58
CA GLU A 567 0.17 4.36 -34.01
C GLU A 567 -1.33 4.06 -33.87
N GLN A 568 -2.14 5.03 -33.42
CA GLN A 568 -3.61 4.89 -33.36
C GLN A 568 -4.20 4.70 -34.76
N GLN A 569 -3.69 5.41 -35.78
CA GLN A 569 -4.17 5.29 -37.15
C GLN A 569 -3.89 3.90 -37.74
N GLN A 570 -2.70 3.34 -37.48
CA GLN A 570 -2.37 1.97 -37.89
C GLN A 570 -3.24 0.94 -37.18
N LEU A 571 -3.48 1.12 -35.88
CA LEU A 571 -4.36 0.25 -35.11
C LEU A 571 -5.80 0.30 -35.59
N ALA A 572 -6.32 1.49 -35.92
CA ALA A 572 -7.66 1.66 -36.46
C ALA A 572 -7.85 0.86 -37.76
N ALA A 573 -6.85 0.86 -38.65
CA ALA A 573 -6.88 0.05 -39.87
C ALA A 573 -6.92 -1.46 -39.57
N LYS A 574 -6.11 -1.94 -38.62
CA LYS A 574 -6.11 -3.35 -38.20
C LYS A 574 -7.45 -3.77 -37.58
N VAL A 575 -8.03 -2.92 -36.73
CA VAL A 575 -9.32 -3.18 -36.09
C VAL A 575 -10.45 -3.16 -37.13
N ALA A 576 -10.44 -2.25 -38.10
CA ALA A 576 -11.44 -2.22 -39.17
C ALA A 576 -11.43 -3.52 -39.99
N GLU A 577 -10.23 -4.00 -40.38
CA GLU A 577 -10.07 -5.29 -41.07
C GLU A 577 -10.51 -6.46 -40.19
N PHE A 578 -10.22 -6.43 -38.88
CA PHE A 578 -10.63 -7.47 -37.94
C PHE A 578 -12.15 -7.54 -37.72
N LEU A 579 -12.83 -6.38 -37.73
CA LEU A 579 -14.29 -6.31 -37.60
C LEU A 579 -15.00 -6.75 -38.88
N LYS A 580 -14.47 -6.39 -40.06
CA LYS A 580 -15.08 -6.69 -41.34
C LYS A 580 -14.04 -6.93 -42.44
N PRO A 581 -13.52 -8.16 -42.56
CA PRO A 581 -12.45 -8.48 -43.49
C PRO A 581 -12.80 -8.19 -44.96
N GLY A 582 -11.85 -7.67 -45.73
CA GLY A 582 -11.98 -7.46 -47.17
C GLY A 582 -12.90 -6.33 -47.63
N VAL A 583 -13.36 -5.45 -46.72
CA VAL A 583 -14.20 -4.29 -47.08
C VAL A 583 -13.36 -3.04 -47.31
N SER A 584 -13.68 -2.29 -48.37
CA SER A 584 -13.02 -1.01 -48.64
C SER A 584 -13.34 0.02 -47.55
N VAL A 585 -12.29 0.55 -46.93
CA VAL A 585 -12.38 1.53 -45.84
C VAL A 585 -12.16 2.94 -46.35
N LYS A 586 -13.08 3.85 -46.03
CA LYS A 586 -13.00 5.27 -46.37
C LYS A 586 -12.31 6.04 -45.25
N HIS A 587 -11.18 6.67 -45.56
CA HIS A 587 -10.47 7.50 -44.59
C HIS A 587 -10.98 8.93 -44.61
N THR A 588 -11.23 9.46 -43.42
CA THR A 588 -11.75 10.79 -43.20
C THR A 588 -10.91 11.49 -42.14
N LYS A 589 -10.45 12.71 -42.41
CA LYS A 589 -9.77 13.54 -41.40
C LYS A 589 -10.79 14.44 -40.72
N GLU A 590 -10.55 14.76 -39.45
CA GLU A 590 -11.31 15.78 -38.72
C GLU A 590 -11.40 17.09 -39.54
N GLY A 591 -12.62 17.57 -39.76
CA GLY A 591 -12.94 18.74 -40.56
C GLY A 591 -13.12 18.49 -42.07
N ALA A 592 -12.86 17.28 -42.56
CA ALA A 592 -13.03 16.88 -43.97
C ALA A 592 -14.10 15.78 -44.13
N GLU A 593 -15.06 15.71 -43.21
CA GLU A 593 -16.08 14.67 -43.20
C GLU A 593 -17.15 14.87 -44.28
N ILE A 594 -17.49 13.79 -44.98
CA ILE A 594 -18.58 13.78 -45.98
C ILE A 594 -19.94 13.67 -45.30
N SER A 595 -21.01 14.11 -45.97
CA SER A 595 -22.38 14.06 -45.44
C SER A 595 -22.81 12.66 -44.98
N ALA A 596 -22.44 11.61 -45.72
CA ALA A 596 -22.75 10.23 -45.36
C ALA A 596 -22.17 9.78 -44.01
N PHE A 597 -21.06 10.40 -43.56
CA PHE A 597 -20.49 10.13 -42.23
C PHE A 597 -21.38 10.73 -41.13
N TRP A 598 -21.79 12.00 -41.28
CA TRP A 598 -22.64 12.67 -40.29
C TRP A 598 -24.06 12.13 -40.23
N SER A 599 -24.63 11.75 -41.37
CA SER A 599 -25.97 11.12 -41.40
C SER A 599 -26.02 9.80 -40.63
N ALA A 600 -24.89 9.10 -40.52
CA ALA A 600 -24.79 7.87 -39.73
C ALA A 600 -24.66 8.11 -38.22
N LEU A 601 -24.33 9.34 -37.78
CA LEU A 601 -24.14 9.72 -36.37
C LEU A 601 -25.26 10.61 -35.80
N GLY A 602 -26.36 10.78 -36.54
CA GLY A 602 -27.49 11.60 -36.10
C GLY A 602 -27.22 13.12 -36.18
N ASP A 603 -26.52 13.56 -37.23
CA ASP A 603 -26.12 14.95 -37.52
C ASP A 603 -24.88 15.46 -36.75
N LYS A 604 -24.35 16.61 -37.20
CA LYS A 604 -23.10 17.17 -36.69
C LYS A 604 -23.35 17.98 -35.42
N GLU A 605 -22.74 17.55 -34.32
CA GLU A 605 -22.74 18.25 -33.03
C GLU A 605 -21.31 18.58 -32.55
N SER A 606 -21.21 19.34 -31.45
CA SER A 606 -19.94 19.65 -30.81
C SER A 606 -19.40 18.47 -30.01
N TYR A 607 -18.10 18.22 -30.10
CA TYR A 607 -17.41 17.16 -29.38
C TYR A 607 -16.09 17.65 -28.76
N ILE A 608 -15.42 16.80 -27.99
CA ILE A 608 -14.22 17.17 -27.22
C ILE A 608 -13.03 17.41 -28.15
N SER A 609 -12.53 18.64 -28.18
CA SER A 609 -11.39 19.04 -29.02
C SER A 609 -10.17 19.56 -28.26
N LYS A 610 -10.25 19.67 -26.93
CA LYS A 610 -9.13 20.13 -26.10
C LYS A 610 -8.08 19.02 -25.97
N LYS A 611 -6.81 19.39 -26.08
CA LYS A 611 -5.68 18.48 -25.82
C LYS A 611 -5.69 18.07 -24.34
N ALA A 612 -6.04 16.82 -24.07
CA ALA A 612 -6.03 16.29 -22.70
C ALA A 612 -4.58 16.14 -22.21
N PRO A 613 -4.24 16.60 -21.00
CA PRO A 613 -2.99 16.21 -20.35
C PRO A 613 -2.97 14.69 -20.19
N ALA A 614 -1.81 14.06 -20.41
CA ALA A 614 -1.65 12.65 -20.11
C ALA A 614 -1.66 12.46 -18.59
N GLU A 615 -2.83 12.15 -18.02
CA GLU A 615 -2.95 11.77 -16.62
C GLU A 615 -2.42 10.34 -16.42
N PHE A 616 -1.12 10.23 -16.16
CA PHE A 616 -0.57 9.00 -15.63
C PHE A 616 -0.78 8.98 -14.11
N MET A 617 -1.83 8.29 -13.67
CA MET A 617 -1.97 7.90 -12.26
C MET A 617 -0.92 6.83 -11.94
N PHE A 618 0.25 7.27 -11.50
CA PHE A 618 1.23 6.40 -10.88
C PHE A 618 0.76 6.02 -9.48
N ARG A 619 0.31 4.77 -9.32
CA ARG A 619 0.09 4.17 -7.99
C ARG A 619 1.30 3.32 -7.64
N ASP A 620 1.86 3.53 -6.46
CA ASP A 620 2.98 2.73 -6.00
C ASP A 620 2.53 1.32 -5.58
N PRO A 621 3.34 0.29 -5.84
CA PRO A 621 3.04 -1.05 -5.34
C PRO A 621 3.19 -1.06 -3.82
N HIS A 622 2.15 -1.53 -3.13
CA HIS A 622 2.14 -1.75 -1.69
C HIS A 622 1.97 -3.25 -1.42
N MET A 623 2.63 -3.75 -0.37
CA MET A 623 2.37 -5.09 0.14
C MET A 623 1.47 -4.98 1.36
N PHE A 624 0.51 -5.89 1.43
CA PHE A 624 -0.40 -6.02 2.54
C PHE A 624 -0.38 -7.48 2.99
N THR A 625 -0.44 -7.68 4.30
CA THR A 625 -0.85 -8.98 4.84
C THR A 625 -2.31 -8.90 5.22
N HIS A 626 -3.03 -9.99 4.96
CA HIS A 626 -4.41 -10.14 5.40
C HIS A 626 -4.55 -11.37 6.28
N SER A 627 -5.45 -11.29 7.24
CA SER A 627 -5.87 -12.40 8.10
C SER A 627 -7.39 -12.45 8.17
N ILE A 628 -7.92 -13.66 8.29
CA ILE A 628 -9.32 -13.87 8.64
C ILE A 628 -9.33 -14.45 10.05
N ASN A 629 -9.55 -13.60 11.05
CA ASN A 629 -9.61 -14.00 12.45
C ASN A 629 -11.07 -13.95 12.93
N ARG A 630 -11.63 -15.08 13.35
CA ARG A 630 -13.03 -15.21 13.81
C ARG A 630 -14.06 -14.60 12.83
N GLY A 631 -13.81 -14.70 11.53
CA GLY A 631 -14.71 -14.16 10.49
C GLY A 631 -14.55 -12.66 10.21
N LYS A 632 -13.66 -11.95 10.91
CA LYS A 632 -13.28 -10.57 10.56
C LYS A 632 -12.11 -10.60 9.56
N PHE A 633 -12.25 -9.86 8.46
CA PHE A 633 -11.18 -9.65 7.48
C PHE A 633 -10.34 -8.46 7.91
N GLU A 634 -9.06 -8.71 8.18
CA GLU A 634 -8.10 -7.72 8.65
C GLU A 634 -7.03 -7.54 7.57
N VAL A 635 -6.66 -6.29 7.28
CA VAL A 635 -5.59 -5.94 6.34
C VAL A 635 -4.63 -5.00 7.05
N SER A 636 -3.35 -5.37 7.10
CA SER A 636 -2.30 -4.50 7.61
C SER A 636 -1.38 -4.07 6.48
N SER A 637 -1.14 -2.76 6.38
CA SER A 637 -0.21 -2.19 5.42
C SER A 637 1.22 -2.42 5.87
N GLU A 638 2.03 -2.99 5.00
CA GLU A 638 3.43 -3.25 5.32
C GLU A 638 4.28 -2.05 4.87
N SER A 639 5.03 -1.47 5.80
CA SER A 639 6.11 -0.55 5.46
C SER A 639 7.41 -1.35 5.27
N TRP A 640 8.00 -1.25 4.09
CA TRP A 640 9.26 -1.92 3.78
C TRP A 640 10.41 -1.12 4.39
N ALA A 641 11.05 -1.68 5.43
CA ALA A 641 12.34 -1.21 5.92
C ALA A 641 13.47 -1.49 4.93
#